data_AF-A0A834E6I6-F1
#
_entry.id   AF-A0A834E6I6-F1
#
_cell.length_a   1.000
_cell.length_b   1.000
_cell.length_c   1.000
_cell.angle_alpha   90.00
_cell.angle_beta   90.00
_cell.angle_gamma   90.00
#
_symmetry.space_group_name_H-M   'P 1'
#
loop_
_entity.id
_entity.type
_entity.pdbx_description
1 polymer ?
#
loop_
_entity_poly.entity_id
_entity_poly.type
_entity_poly.pdbx_seq_one_letter_code
_entity_poly.pdbx_strand_id
1 'polypeptide(L)'
;MELRLHMFLLGLLLLLLGQGTTQAHAFPGENTLEEQLCPENPETFQFLCDPKKSVSDMPPMSVHSLRPSDIRFVAGIGDVETRADSGTADAEEQPGCRTRTRPQQACVDVVTVLSDIIRHFNPSVLRPVCPPGERAVPHSGAEDLRTQAKELVRSMQENQQLDFQNDWKLINVFFTNTNHCHLCLFTQQQRHVTGGMDQLTGMLDYLLQEVPKAFVNLVDLSEVVGVSPWRQGTQLSPAAEPCTCSGDTSKLSKLVAQWSYQESWERLLASSKYNKQESFAVVFQPFFYETALSPHSEEWPLQDATTVALNLWNSMMQPAGQKDEPFRANERRLTKCPSQENPYLFTYSNSDYLPTLTNLHEKSEVTDGAEIRCLDKDPSDRIPTSVHRLKAADIKVIGALGDSLTAGNGAGSRPGDILDVFTQYRGLSWSVGGDGNLSTVTTLANILREFNPSLKGFSVGTGKENSPGAFLNQAVAGNVAGDLPVQARRLVDLMQNDTLKINFQQDWKIITMFIGGNDLCDFCNDLAQYSPQNFTDNIRRALDILHAEVPRAFVNLVKVLEITNLRELYNEKKVSCPRLILRNLCPCVLTPEENSTELTALVEVNRRYQEMTHQLVESGRYDTREDFTVVLQPFFEKVDMPKTSEGLPDSSFFAPDCFHFSRKSHAHAASGLWTNMLEPVGQKTTRHDFESKINITCPNEAWPFLRTYKNSVQGHGSHLLCGDRAPSASPPTSVHSLRPADIRVVAALGDSLTAGNGIGSKPGDLPDVTTQYRGLSYRKSNPGFLSGSWVSKSNRKCTRKAPDL
;
A
#
# COMPACT_ATOMS: atom_id res chain seq x y z
N MET A 1 -35.08 -24.02 -27.28
CA MET A 1 -35.46 -25.37 -26.82
C MET A 1 -34.29 -25.90 -26.02
N GLU A 2 -34.26 -25.61 -24.71
CA GLU A 2 -34.79 -26.47 -23.63
C GLU A 2 -33.85 -27.67 -23.40
N LEU A 3 -33.03 -27.72 -22.34
CA LEU A 3 -33.28 -27.81 -20.89
C LEU A 3 -33.98 -29.12 -20.46
N ARG A 4 -33.26 -29.99 -19.73
CA ARG A 4 -33.64 -30.83 -18.55
C ARG A 4 -32.64 -31.99 -18.40
N LEU A 5 -31.78 -32.06 -17.37
CA LEU A 5 -31.95 -32.17 -15.91
C LEU A 5 -32.36 -33.58 -15.43
N HIS A 6 -31.40 -34.20 -14.72
CA HIS A 6 -31.49 -35.14 -13.58
C HIS A 6 -32.55 -36.25 -13.56
N MET A 7 -32.07 -37.50 -13.55
CA MET A 7 -32.59 -38.61 -12.74
C MET A 7 -31.45 -39.61 -12.48
N PHE A 8 -31.45 -40.22 -11.29
CA PHE A 8 -30.58 -41.31 -10.79
C PHE A 8 -29.41 -40.92 -9.86
N LEU A 9 -29.79 -40.35 -8.72
CA LEU A 9 -29.24 -40.70 -7.41
C LEU A 9 -30.37 -41.44 -6.64
N LEU A 10 -29.99 -42.41 -5.79
CA LEU A 10 -30.83 -43.31 -4.98
C LEU A 10 -31.39 -44.58 -5.65
N GLY A 11 -30.65 -45.67 -5.52
CA GLY A 11 -31.16 -47.03 -5.68
C GLY A 11 -30.04 -48.06 -5.50
N LEU A 12 -30.06 -48.75 -4.35
CA LEU A 12 -29.25 -49.93 -3.97
C LEU A 12 -27.79 -49.63 -3.53
N LEU A 13 -27.38 -49.51 -2.26
CA LEU A 13 -27.97 -49.80 -0.93
C LEU A 13 -28.86 -51.04 -0.89
N LEU A 14 -28.26 -52.21 -1.17
CA LEU A 14 -28.60 -53.56 -0.65
C LEU A 14 -28.11 -54.64 -1.63
N LEU A 15 -26.85 -55.04 -1.49
CA LEU A 15 -26.28 -56.34 -1.87
C LEU A 15 -25.20 -56.63 -0.81
N LEU A 16 -25.58 -57.13 0.37
CA LEU A 16 -25.63 -58.56 0.74
C LEU A 16 -24.20 -59.18 0.81
N LEU A 17 -23.72 -59.88 1.84
CA LEU A 17 -24.14 -60.28 3.20
C LEU A 17 -22.97 -61.16 3.76
N GLY A 18 -22.85 -61.25 5.10
CA GLY A 18 -22.06 -62.28 5.80
C GLY A 18 -21.44 -61.74 7.10
N GLN A 19 -22.20 -61.50 8.17
CA GLN A 19 -22.58 -62.42 9.27
C GLN A 19 -21.42 -63.09 10.05
N GLY A 20 -21.40 -62.83 11.36
CA GLY A 20 -20.58 -63.55 12.36
C GLY A 20 -20.63 -62.89 13.76
N THR A 21 -21.72 -63.09 14.50
CA THR A 21 -21.93 -62.85 15.95
C THR A 21 -21.09 -63.84 16.79
N THR A 22 -20.59 -63.61 18.02
CA THR A 22 -21.15 -63.37 19.37
C THR A 22 -19.92 -63.39 20.32
N GLN A 23 -19.80 -62.74 21.48
CA GLN A 23 -20.58 -62.96 22.70
C GLN A 23 -20.06 -62.00 23.81
N ALA A 24 -20.97 -61.37 24.53
CA ALA A 24 -20.69 -60.61 25.75
C ALA A 24 -20.91 -61.51 26.98
N HIS A 25 -20.05 -61.38 28.00
CA HIS A 25 -20.31 -61.83 29.36
C HIS A 25 -19.93 -60.72 30.34
N ALA A 26 -20.80 -60.51 31.33
CA ALA A 26 -20.74 -59.44 32.32
C ALA A 26 -20.45 -60.00 33.74
N PHE A 27 -19.43 -59.42 34.40
CA PHE A 27 -19.16 -59.17 35.85
C PHE A 27 -19.22 -60.33 36.89
N PRO A 28 -18.50 -60.29 38.06
CA PRO A 28 -18.14 -59.11 38.89
C PRO A 28 -16.76 -59.07 39.62
N GLY A 29 -16.37 -57.85 40.04
CA GLY A 29 -15.67 -57.44 41.29
C GLY A 29 -14.32 -58.04 41.74
N GLU A 30 -13.28 -57.22 41.86
CA GLU A 30 -12.53 -56.95 43.12
C GLU A 30 -11.38 -55.93 42.92
N ASN A 31 -11.09 -55.19 43.98
CA ASN A 31 -10.19 -54.04 44.09
C ASN A 31 -8.70 -54.37 43.86
N THR A 32 -7.95 -53.50 43.15
CA THR A 32 -6.55 -53.15 43.50
C THR A 32 -6.11 -51.88 42.77
N LEU A 33 -5.43 -51.00 43.52
CA LEU A 33 -4.89 -49.67 43.22
C LEU A 33 -4.45 -49.41 41.75
N GLU A 34 -5.02 -48.37 41.12
CA GLU A 34 -4.44 -47.68 39.97
C GLU A 34 -3.50 -46.55 40.44
N GLU A 35 -2.18 -46.72 40.20
CA GLU A 35 -1.26 -45.59 40.02
C GLU A 35 -1.61 -44.91 38.69
N GLN A 36 -2.17 -43.71 38.75
CA GLN A 36 -2.37 -42.87 37.56
C GLN A 36 -1.01 -42.37 37.05
N LEU A 37 -0.53 -42.97 35.96
CA LEU A 37 0.51 -42.39 35.10
C LEU A 37 -0.05 -41.14 34.40
N CYS A 38 0.64 -40.01 34.54
CA CYS A 38 0.54 -38.89 33.61
C CYS A 38 1.06 -39.32 32.22
N PRO A 39 0.50 -38.81 31.10
CA PRO A 39 1.03 -39.13 29.78
C PRO A 39 2.37 -38.42 29.55
N GLU A 40 3.45 -39.18 29.45
CA GLU A 40 4.69 -38.73 28.80
C GLU A 40 4.55 -38.87 27.28
N ASN A 41 4.40 -37.74 26.59
CA ASN A 41 5.09 -37.43 25.33
C ASN A 41 4.55 -36.11 24.76
N PRO A 42 5.38 -35.07 24.54
CA PRO A 42 5.04 -34.06 23.55
C PRO A 42 5.10 -34.72 22.17
N GLU A 43 4.07 -34.51 21.35
CA GLU A 43 3.98 -35.03 19.99
C GLU A 43 5.30 -34.75 19.23
N THR A 44 5.91 -35.81 18.69
CA THR A 44 7.15 -35.75 17.90
C THR A 44 7.04 -34.72 16.78
N PHE A 45 7.85 -33.67 16.86
CA PHE A 45 8.06 -32.68 15.81
C PHE A 45 8.43 -33.33 14.48
N GLN A 46 7.72 -33.00 13.41
CA GLN A 46 8.06 -33.45 12.06
C GLN A 46 9.15 -32.52 11.48
N PHE A 47 10.40 -32.77 11.84
CA PHE A 47 11.54 -32.03 11.31
C PHE A 47 11.88 -32.51 9.89
N LEU A 48 11.65 -31.67 8.88
CA LEU A 48 11.76 -32.04 7.45
C LEU A 48 13.16 -31.79 6.84
N CYS A 49 14.13 -31.28 7.60
CA CYS A 49 15.46 -31.03 7.07
C CYS A 49 16.30 -32.32 7.03
N ASP A 50 16.95 -32.59 5.90
CA ASP A 50 17.91 -33.70 5.75
C ASP A 50 19.33 -33.24 6.17
N PRO A 51 19.86 -33.71 7.30
CA PRO A 51 21.16 -33.26 7.83
C PRO A 51 22.35 -33.80 7.01
N LYS A 52 22.13 -34.79 6.13
CA LYS A 52 23.21 -35.46 5.37
C LYS A 52 23.80 -34.61 4.24
N LYS A 53 23.21 -33.46 3.92
CA LYS A 53 23.64 -32.60 2.78
C LYS A 53 24.53 -31.40 3.15
N SER A 54 24.78 -31.12 4.44
CA SER A 54 25.49 -29.90 4.88
C SER A 54 26.83 -30.12 5.60
N VAL A 55 27.37 -31.35 5.59
CA VAL A 55 28.62 -31.68 6.29
C VAL A 55 29.82 -31.26 5.43
N SER A 56 30.58 -30.30 5.94
CA SER A 56 31.96 -30.00 5.50
C SER A 56 32.84 -30.28 6.70
N ASP A 57 33.89 -31.06 6.50
CA ASP A 57 34.78 -31.56 7.56
C ASP A 57 35.68 -30.46 8.18
N MET A 58 35.67 -29.24 7.62
CA MET A 58 36.45 -28.13 8.14
C MET A 58 35.62 -27.27 9.11
N PRO A 59 36.08 -27.06 10.37
CA PRO A 59 35.41 -26.18 11.33
C PRO A 59 35.40 -24.73 10.80
N PRO A 60 34.29 -23.98 10.98
CA PRO A 60 34.25 -22.59 10.55
C PRO A 60 35.21 -21.75 11.40
N MET A 61 36.01 -20.95 10.70
CA MET A 61 36.94 -19.99 11.31
C MET A 61 36.25 -18.65 11.60
N SER A 62 35.04 -18.45 11.07
CA SER A 62 34.27 -17.22 11.17
C SER A 62 32.82 -17.50 11.57
N VAL A 63 32.27 -16.65 12.42
CA VAL A 63 30.86 -16.59 12.82
C VAL A 63 29.96 -16.33 11.62
N HIS A 64 30.46 -15.65 10.59
CA HIS A 64 29.75 -15.36 9.34
C HIS A 64 29.67 -16.58 8.41
N SER A 65 30.35 -17.67 8.75
CA SER A 65 30.29 -18.97 8.07
C SER A 65 29.75 -20.10 8.96
N LEU A 66 29.20 -19.74 10.12
CA LEU A 66 28.77 -20.68 11.15
C LEU A 66 27.53 -21.47 10.72
N ARG A 67 27.61 -22.80 10.64
CA ARG A 67 26.48 -23.66 10.29
C ARG A 67 25.84 -24.25 11.56
N PRO A 68 24.57 -24.70 11.50
CA PRO A 68 23.96 -25.38 12.63
C PRO A 68 24.76 -26.59 13.16
N SER A 69 25.44 -27.32 12.27
CA SER A 69 26.26 -28.47 12.64
C SER A 69 27.51 -28.12 13.46
N ASP A 70 27.92 -26.85 13.46
CA ASP A 70 29.14 -26.39 14.13
C ASP A 70 28.90 -25.92 15.57
N ILE A 71 27.63 -25.72 15.96
CA ILE A 71 27.24 -25.22 17.28
C ILE A 71 27.36 -26.37 18.29
N ARG A 72 28.04 -26.12 19.41
CA ARG A 72 28.22 -27.10 20.49
C ARG A 72 27.41 -26.78 21.73
N PHE A 73 27.11 -25.51 21.95
CA PHE A 73 26.47 -25.03 23.17
C PHE A 73 25.39 -24.00 22.85
N VAL A 74 24.22 -24.14 23.50
CA VAL A 74 23.08 -23.24 23.34
C VAL A 74 22.69 -22.73 24.72
N ALA A 75 22.55 -21.42 24.88
CA ALA A 75 22.20 -20.81 26.15
C ALA A 75 21.23 -19.65 25.99
N GLY A 76 20.60 -19.25 27.10
CA GLY A 76 19.77 -18.06 27.18
C GLY A 76 20.02 -17.26 28.45
N ILE A 77 19.83 -15.94 28.39
CA ILE A 77 19.78 -15.03 29.54
C ILE A 77 18.60 -14.07 29.38
N GLY A 78 18.07 -13.58 30.50
CA GLY A 78 16.93 -12.65 30.55
C GLY A 78 15.58 -13.31 30.79
N ASP A 79 14.56 -12.48 30.92
CA ASP A 79 13.21 -12.89 31.30
C ASP A 79 12.33 -13.18 30.09
N VAL A 80 11.70 -14.37 30.08
CA VAL A 80 10.65 -14.77 29.13
C VAL A 80 9.35 -14.93 29.94
N GLU A 81 8.36 -14.04 29.78
CA GLU A 81 7.06 -14.20 30.47
C GLU A 81 6.07 -15.05 29.66
N THR A 82 5.46 -16.05 30.31
CA THR A 82 4.35 -16.89 29.80
C THR A 82 3.25 -16.99 30.89
N ARG A 83 1.95 -16.92 30.56
CA ARG A 83 0.84 -16.69 31.51
C ARG A 83 0.51 -17.92 32.37
N ALA A 84 0.08 -17.60 33.59
CA ALA A 84 -0.70 -18.41 34.51
C ALA A 84 -2.22 -18.39 34.20
N ASP A 85 -2.90 -19.53 34.34
CA ASP A 85 -4.37 -19.62 34.28
C ASP A 85 -5.03 -18.73 35.34
N SER A 86 -5.88 -17.79 34.92
CA SER A 86 -6.78 -17.09 35.84
C SER A 86 -8.09 -17.86 35.98
N GLY A 87 -8.12 -18.81 36.91
CA GLY A 87 -9.38 -19.24 37.52
C GLY A 87 -9.77 -18.22 38.58
N THR A 88 -10.95 -17.62 38.44
CA THR A 88 -11.64 -16.89 39.51
C THR A 88 -11.67 -17.74 40.77
N ALA A 89 -11.24 -17.15 41.89
CA ALA A 89 -11.39 -17.73 43.21
C ALA A 89 -12.88 -17.98 43.47
N ASP A 90 -13.24 -19.25 43.62
CA ASP A 90 -14.22 -19.79 44.58
C ASP A 90 -14.51 -21.26 44.23
N ALA A 91 -13.73 -22.19 44.79
CA ALA A 91 -14.14 -23.56 45.15
C ALA A 91 -12.95 -24.33 45.75
N GLU A 92 -13.27 -25.23 46.67
CA GLU A 92 -12.43 -25.90 47.66
C GLU A 92 -11.19 -26.65 47.13
N GLU A 93 -10.22 -26.78 48.05
CA GLU A 93 -8.94 -27.47 47.93
C GLU A 93 -9.02 -28.89 47.32
N GLN A 94 -8.20 -29.15 46.29
CA GLN A 94 -7.54 -30.44 46.07
C GLN A 94 -6.09 -30.24 45.55
N PRO A 95 -5.08 -30.94 46.11
CA PRO A 95 -3.68 -30.75 45.73
C PRO A 95 -3.27 -31.71 44.60
N GLY A 96 -3.04 -31.17 43.40
CA GLY A 96 -2.48 -31.95 42.29
C GLY A 96 -2.40 -31.16 40.98
N CYS A 97 -1.21 -30.68 40.65
CA CYS A 97 -0.81 -30.20 39.32
C CYS A 97 -1.39 -28.85 38.82
N ARG A 98 -1.00 -27.73 39.46
CA ARG A 98 -0.93 -26.40 38.79
C ARG A 98 0.22 -25.59 39.37
N THR A 99 1.33 -25.46 38.63
CA THR A 99 2.47 -24.62 39.01
C THR A 99 2.64 -23.46 38.03
N ARG A 100 2.65 -22.24 38.58
CA ARG A 100 3.12 -21.00 37.95
C ARG A 100 4.50 -21.23 37.30
N THR A 101 4.59 -21.19 35.97
CA THR A 101 5.87 -21.27 35.24
C THR A 101 6.68 -20.02 35.57
N ARG A 102 7.84 -20.17 36.23
CA ARG A 102 8.74 -19.04 36.53
C ARG A 102 9.35 -18.54 35.21
N PRO A 103 9.65 -17.24 35.03
CA PRO A 103 10.32 -16.73 33.82
C PRO A 103 11.60 -17.49 33.43
N GLN A 104 12.34 -17.96 34.45
CA GLN A 104 13.50 -18.83 34.26
C GLN A 104 13.14 -20.17 33.60
N GLN A 105 12.01 -20.77 33.94
CA GLN A 105 11.54 -22.02 33.33
C GLN A 105 11.18 -21.79 31.86
N ALA A 106 10.54 -20.66 31.53
CA ALA A 106 10.23 -20.30 30.15
C ALA A 106 11.50 -20.09 29.29
N CYS A 107 12.56 -19.46 29.83
CA CYS A 107 13.87 -19.41 29.14
C CYS A 107 14.40 -20.80 28.86
N VAL A 108 14.41 -21.68 29.87
CA VAL A 108 14.90 -23.06 29.73
C VAL A 108 14.11 -23.80 28.67
N ASP A 109 12.78 -23.67 28.64
CA ASP A 109 11.92 -24.35 27.69
C ASP A 109 12.21 -23.90 26.24
N VAL A 110 12.32 -22.59 25.98
CA VAL A 110 12.64 -22.04 24.64
C VAL A 110 14.00 -22.50 24.16
N VAL A 111 15.02 -22.40 25.01
CA VAL A 111 16.41 -22.76 24.67
C VAL A 111 16.54 -24.28 24.52
N THR A 112 15.72 -25.08 25.21
CA THR A 112 15.66 -26.53 25.03
C THR A 112 15.12 -26.91 23.66
N VAL A 113 14.02 -26.32 23.22
CA VAL A 113 13.49 -26.58 21.88
C VAL A 113 14.49 -26.18 20.79
N LEU A 114 15.18 -25.04 20.95
CA LEU A 114 16.27 -24.63 20.05
C LEU A 114 17.44 -25.62 20.05
N SER A 115 17.83 -26.11 21.23
CA SER A 115 18.87 -27.12 21.37
C SER A 115 18.50 -28.42 20.64
N ASP A 116 17.25 -28.84 20.72
CA ASP A 116 16.74 -30.05 20.06
C ASP A 116 16.72 -29.90 18.53
N ILE A 117 16.34 -28.72 18.02
CA ILE A 117 16.44 -28.40 16.58
C ILE A 117 17.90 -28.50 16.11
N ILE A 118 18.85 -27.91 16.87
CA ILE A 118 20.27 -27.92 16.50
C ILE A 118 20.86 -29.34 16.63
N ARG A 119 20.40 -30.14 17.61
CA ARG A 119 20.81 -31.55 17.79
C ARG A 119 20.55 -32.42 16.58
N HIS A 120 19.53 -32.09 15.78
CA HIS A 120 19.28 -32.76 14.51
C HIS A 120 20.45 -32.61 13.52
N PHE A 121 21.18 -31.49 13.58
CA PHE A 121 22.37 -31.24 12.76
C PHE A 121 23.68 -31.62 13.47
N ASN A 122 23.74 -31.45 14.80
CA ASN A 122 24.87 -31.83 15.63
C ASN A 122 24.40 -32.60 16.88
N PRO A 123 24.40 -33.95 16.84
CA PRO A 123 23.97 -34.77 17.98
C PRO A 123 24.77 -34.55 19.26
N SER A 124 25.94 -33.90 19.16
CA SER A 124 26.85 -33.68 20.28
C SER A 124 26.65 -32.35 21.01
N VAL A 125 25.60 -31.58 20.67
CA VAL A 125 25.22 -30.36 21.39
C VAL A 125 24.97 -30.69 22.87
N LEU A 126 25.57 -29.90 23.75
CA LEU A 126 25.47 -30.06 25.20
C LEU A 126 24.09 -29.64 25.72
N ARG A 127 23.82 -29.91 27.00
CA ARG A 127 22.56 -29.47 27.62
C ARG A 127 22.48 -27.94 27.63
N PRO A 128 21.31 -27.37 27.29
CA PRO A 128 21.10 -25.93 27.29
C PRO A 128 21.15 -25.35 28.70
N VAL A 129 21.53 -24.08 28.83
CA VAL A 129 21.64 -23.39 30.12
C VAL A 129 20.94 -22.03 30.09
N CYS A 130 20.13 -21.76 31.13
CA CYS A 130 19.68 -20.41 31.50
C CYS A 130 20.01 -20.16 32.99
N PRO A 131 20.98 -19.29 33.33
CA PRO A 131 21.32 -19.00 34.72
C PRO A 131 20.18 -18.26 35.44
N PRO A 132 19.98 -18.48 36.75
CA PRO A 132 18.98 -17.75 37.54
C PRO A 132 19.35 -16.27 37.68
N GLY A 133 18.36 -15.37 37.58
CA GLY A 133 18.50 -13.97 38.02
C GLY A 133 18.52 -13.85 39.55
N GLU A 134 19.12 -12.79 40.08
CA GLU A 134 19.32 -12.62 41.54
C GLU A 134 18.03 -12.19 42.29
N ARG A 135 16.94 -11.82 41.59
CA ARG A 135 15.73 -11.25 42.21
C ARG A 135 14.45 -12.05 41.94
N ALA A 136 13.62 -12.19 42.98
CA ALA A 136 12.30 -12.83 42.94
C ALA A 136 11.20 -11.97 42.28
N VAL A 137 11.54 -10.78 41.79
CA VAL A 137 10.61 -9.80 41.16
C VAL A 137 11.10 -9.55 39.73
N PRO A 138 10.23 -9.63 38.70
CA PRO A 138 10.61 -9.42 37.31
C PRO A 138 10.96 -7.95 37.12
N HIS A 139 12.24 -7.62 37.11
CA HIS A 139 12.77 -6.32 36.71
C HIS A 139 13.89 -6.60 35.70
N SER A 140 13.59 -6.41 34.42
CA SER A 140 14.50 -6.53 33.27
C SER A 140 15.51 -5.38 33.22
N GLY A 141 16.20 -5.10 34.33
CA GLY A 141 17.24 -4.09 34.40
C GLY A 141 18.54 -4.57 33.75
N ALA A 142 19.24 -3.66 33.07
CA ALA A 142 20.59 -3.84 32.52
C ALA A 142 21.59 -4.55 33.47
N GLU A 143 21.50 -4.26 34.76
CA GLU A 143 22.39 -4.84 35.79
C GLU A 143 22.12 -6.33 36.01
N ASP A 144 20.87 -6.79 35.95
CA ASP A 144 20.51 -8.19 36.13
C ASP A 144 20.98 -9.04 34.95
N LEU A 145 20.78 -8.57 33.71
CA LEU A 145 21.30 -9.21 32.50
C LEU A 145 22.83 -9.35 32.53
N ARG A 146 23.54 -8.36 33.07
CA ARG A 146 25.00 -8.42 33.23
C ARG A 146 25.42 -9.47 34.25
N THR A 147 24.70 -9.62 35.36
CA THR A 147 24.95 -10.67 36.36
C THR A 147 24.68 -12.05 35.77
N GLN A 148 23.55 -12.23 35.09
CA GLN A 148 23.24 -13.47 34.37
C GLN A 148 24.32 -13.82 33.32
N ALA A 149 24.85 -12.83 32.60
CA ALA A 149 25.95 -13.05 31.66
C ALA A 149 27.23 -13.55 32.34
N LYS A 150 27.61 -12.99 33.50
CA LYS A 150 28.76 -13.48 34.30
C LYS A 150 28.57 -14.92 34.75
N GLU A 151 27.36 -15.24 35.21
CA GLU A 151 27.01 -16.59 35.63
C GLU A 151 27.02 -17.59 34.46
N LEU A 152 26.54 -17.18 33.30
CA LEU A 152 26.62 -17.97 32.08
C LEU A 152 28.08 -18.25 31.70
N VAL A 153 28.94 -17.23 31.70
CA VAL A 153 30.37 -17.40 31.40
C VAL A 153 31.04 -18.35 32.39
N ARG A 154 30.79 -18.20 33.69
CA ARG A 154 31.29 -19.11 34.72
C ARG A 154 30.85 -20.55 34.46
N SER A 155 29.56 -20.76 34.19
CA SER A 155 29.02 -22.09 33.89
C SER A 155 29.66 -22.72 32.65
N MET A 156 29.94 -21.92 31.61
CA MET A 156 30.63 -22.40 30.41
C MET A 156 32.10 -22.74 30.68
N GLN A 157 32.81 -21.97 31.51
CA GLN A 157 34.21 -22.22 31.86
C GLN A 157 34.38 -23.44 32.78
N GLU A 158 33.43 -23.70 33.66
CA GLU A 158 33.43 -24.84 34.58
C GLU A 158 32.98 -26.15 33.92
N ASN A 159 32.35 -26.09 32.74
CA ASN A 159 31.83 -27.25 32.03
C ASN A 159 32.95 -28.03 31.32
N GLN A 160 33.35 -29.17 31.90
CA GLN A 160 34.40 -30.04 31.37
C GLN A 160 34.11 -30.66 29.99
N GLN A 161 32.84 -30.64 29.53
CA GLN A 161 32.44 -31.18 28.22
C GLN A 161 32.45 -30.14 27.10
N LEU A 162 32.69 -28.87 27.43
CA LEU A 162 32.76 -27.75 26.50
C LEU A 162 34.22 -27.29 26.37
N ASP A 163 34.77 -27.29 25.16
CA ASP A 163 36.00 -26.54 24.90
C ASP A 163 35.65 -25.05 24.83
N PHE A 164 35.79 -24.39 25.98
CA PHE A 164 35.43 -22.99 26.13
C PHE A 164 36.13 -22.07 25.12
N GLN A 165 37.31 -22.41 24.59
CA GLN A 165 38.01 -21.57 23.63
C GLN A 165 37.61 -21.87 22.17
N ASN A 166 37.43 -23.14 21.84
CA ASN A 166 37.32 -23.55 20.43
C ASN A 166 35.92 -23.89 19.94
N ASP A 167 35.00 -24.25 20.83
CA ASP A 167 33.63 -24.63 20.46
C ASP A 167 32.77 -23.41 20.14
N TRP A 168 31.82 -23.51 19.21
CA TRP A 168 30.89 -22.41 18.91
C TRP A 168 29.68 -22.40 19.86
N LYS A 169 29.33 -21.21 20.37
CA LYS A 169 28.21 -20.99 21.29
C LYS A 169 27.12 -20.15 20.63
N LEU A 170 25.87 -20.57 20.80
CA LEU A 170 24.68 -19.78 20.47
C LEU A 170 24.08 -19.24 21.77
N ILE A 171 24.07 -17.91 21.94
CA ILE A 171 23.57 -17.25 23.15
C ILE A 171 22.34 -16.42 22.79
N ASN A 172 21.24 -16.63 23.49
CA ASN A 172 19.98 -15.91 23.28
C ASN A 172 19.74 -14.93 24.43
N VAL A 173 19.81 -13.63 24.15
CA VAL A 173 19.56 -12.57 25.13
C VAL A 173 18.13 -12.08 24.97
N PHE A 174 17.26 -12.45 25.90
CA PHE A 174 15.87 -12.01 25.96
C PHE A 174 15.78 -10.72 26.78
N PHE A 175 15.24 -9.66 26.20
CA PHE A 175 15.06 -8.40 26.91
C PHE A 175 13.70 -7.77 26.61
N THR A 176 13.23 -6.94 27.54
CA THR A 176 12.00 -6.16 27.41
C THR A 176 12.34 -4.70 27.66
N ASN A 177 11.87 -3.82 26.78
CA ASN A 177 12.00 -2.38 26.93
C ASN A 177 10.75 -1.86 27.65
N THR A 178 10.90 -1.35 28.87
CA THR A 178 9.77 -0.94 29.73
C THR A 178 9.04 0.31 29.25
N ASN A 179 9.58 1.05 28.27
CA ASN A 179 8.98 2.28 27.78
C ASN A 179 8.16 2.05 26.50
N HIS A 180 6.87 1.81 26.68
CA HIS A 180 5.91 1.39 25.66
C HIS A 180 5.53 2.49 24.64
N CYS A 181 6.12 3.68 24.70
CA CYS A 181 5.79 4.76 23.78
C CYS A 181 6.73 4.75 22.56
N HIS A 182 6.57 3.77 21.67
CA HIS A 182 7.28 3.70 20.39
C HIS A 182 6.92 4.85 19.42
N LEU A 183 6.02 5.77 19.83
CA LEU A 183 5.42 6.83 19.01
C LEU A 183 6.13 8.19 19.12
N CYS A 184 7.32 8.28 19.73
CA CYS A 184 8.08 9.53 19.80
C CYS A 184 8.84 9.77 18.47
N LEU A 185 9.01 11.04 18.07
CA LEU A 185 9.68 11.49 16.83
C LEU A 185 11.05 10.81 16.60
N PHE A 186 11.49 10.67 15.35
CA PHE A 186 12.76 9.99 14.95
C PHE A 186 13.98 10.32 15.84
N THR A 187 14.16 11.59 16.20
CA THR A 187 15.27 12.02 17.07
C THR A 187 15.14 11.56 18.52
N GLN A 188 13.92 11.38 19.02
CA GLN A 188 13.64 10.78 20.32
C GLN A 188 13.71 9.26 20.24
N GLN A 189 13.23 8.64 19.16
CA GLN A 189 13.32 7.18 18.97
C GLN A 189 14.77 6.71 18.86
N GLN A 190 15.63 7.44 18.14
CA GLN A 190 17.07 7.17 18.12
C GLN A 190 17.68 7.32 19.53
N ARG A 191 17.28 8.34 20.31
CA ARG A 191 17.71 8.46 21.72
C ARG A 191 17.20 7.31 22.60
N HIS A 192 16.01 6.78 22.34
CA HIS A 192 15.46 5.64 23.07
C HIS A 192 16.16 4.33 22.72
N VAL A 193 16.45 4.10 21.44
CA VAL A 193 17.27 2.95 21.00
C VAL A 193 18.70 3.08 21.51
N THR A 194 19.29 4.28 21.48
CA THR A 194 20.57 4.55 22.14
C THR A 194 20.48 4.27 23.64
N GLY A 195 19.42 4.70 24.34
CA GLY A 195 19.23 4.43 25.76
C GLY A 195 19.05 2.94 26.10
N GLY A 196 18.32 2.19 25.27
CA GLY A 196 18.20 0.73 25.39
C GLY A 196 19.51 0.01 25.08
N MET A 197 20.27 0.50 24.08
CA MET A 197 21.63 0.04 23.81
C MET A 197 22.58 0.36 24.96
N ASP A 198 22.51 1.55 25.54
CA ASP A 198 23.34 1.95 26.69
C ASP A 198 23.09 1.01 27.87
N GLN A 199 21.83 0.61 28.08
CA GLN A 199 21.45 -0.41 29.05
C GLN A 199 22.07 -1.78 28.74
N LEU A 200 22.04 -2.24 27.50
CA LEU A 200 22.59 -3.56 27.12
C LEU A 200 24.11 -3.57 26.91
N THR A 201 24.73 -2.41 26.69
CA THR A 201 26.15 -2.27 26.31
C THR A 201 27.06 -2.92 27.36
N GLY A 202 26.81 -2.70 28.64
CA GLY A 202 27.65 -3.29 29.70
C GLY A 202 27.64 -4.83 29.73
N MET A 203 26.55 -5.45 29.27
CA MET A 203 26.41 -6.91 29.15
C MET A 203 27.04 -7.40 27.84
N LEU A 204 26.74 -6.76 26.70
CA LEU A 204 27.29 -7.13 25.41
C LEU A 204 28.81 -6.96 25.36
N ASP A 205 29.36 -5.92 26.01
CA ASP A 205 30.80 -5.70 26.15
C ASP A 205 31.48 -6.82 26.91
N TYR A 206 30.84 -7.29 27.99
CA TYR A 206 31.34 -8.39 28.78
C TYR A 206 31.34 -9.70 27.98
N LEU A 207 30.25 -9.99 27.24
CA LEU A 207 30.19 -11.16 26.37
C LEU A 207 31.23 -11.10 25.25
N LEU A 208 31.40 -9.95 24.59
CA LEU A 208 32.41 -9.75 23.55
C LEU A 208 33.83 -9.96 24.08
N GLN A 209 34.10 -9.55 25.32
CA GLN A 209 35.42 -9.67 25.93
C GLN A 209 35.73 -11.10 26.39
N GLU A 210 34.77 -11.77 27.03
CA GLU A 210 35.02 -13.02 27.75
C GLU A 210 34.63 -14.29 26.98
N VAL A 211 33.72 -14.20 25.99
CA VAL A 211 33.22 -15.37 25.26
C VAL A 211 33.83 -15.46 23.87
N PRO A 212 34.80 -16.37 23.64
CA PRO A 212 35.31 -16.63 22.31
C PRO A 212 34.30 -17.46 21.50
N LYS A 213 34.23 -17.21 20.18
CA LYS A 213 33.42 -17.96 19.22
C LYS A 213 31.93 -18.01 19.59
N ALA A 214 31.25 -16.87 19.52
CA ALA A 214 29.84 -16.76 19.86
C ALA A 214 29.00 -16.10 18.77
N PHE A 215 27.83 -16.68 18.54
CA PHE A 215 26.72 -16.05 17.85
C PHE A 215 25.69 -15.65 18.90
N VAL A 216 25.38 -14.36 19.00
CA VAL A 216 24.46 -13.82 20.00
C VAL A 216 23.19 -13.32 19.32
N ASN A 217 22.07 -13.93 19.68
CA ASN A 217 20.74 -13.42 19.37
C ASN A 217 20.33 -12.37 20.39
N LEU A 218 20.00 -11.17 19.93
CA LEU A 218 19.36 -10.15 20.76
C LEU A 218 17.85 -10.15 20.46
N VAL A 219 17.05 -10.69 21.38
CA VAL A 219 15.62 -10.98 21.21
C VAL A 219 14.79 -9.98 22.02
N ASP A 220 14.05 -9.12 21.35
CA ASP A 220 13.15 -8.15 22.00
C ASP A 220 11.75 -8.74 22.18
N LEU A 221 11.31 -8.88 23.44
CA LEU A 221 10.00 -9.43 23.81
C LEU A 221 8.98 -8.35 24.24
N SER A 222 9.23 -7.07 23.96
CA SER A 222 8.43 -5.94 24.49
C SER A 222 6.93 -5.97 24.12
N GLU A 223 6.52 -6.69 23.08
CA GLU A 223 5.10 -6.84 22.71
C GLU A 223 4.44 -8.13 23.20
N VAL A 224 5.22 -9.07 23.72
CA VAL A 224 4.72 -10.36 24.24
C VAL A 224 4.21 -10.20 25.67
N VAL A 225 4.69 -9.19 26.39
CA VAL A 225 4.41 -8.93 27.80
C VAL A 225 3.33 -7.86 27.95
N GLY A 226 2.07 -8.27 27.85
CA GLY A 226 0.92 -7.39 28.16
C GLY A 226 0.83 -7.08 29.65
N VAL A 227 1.54 -6.06 30.14
CA VAL A 227 1.37 -5.58 31.52
C VAL A 227 0.07 -4.77 31.61
N SER A 228 -0.87 -5.26 32.40
CA SER A 228 -2.13 -4.57 32.74
C SER A 228 -1.90 -3.13 33.26
N PRO A 229 -2.81 -2.16 33.00
CA PRO A 229 -2.62 -0.73 33.32
C PRO A 229 -2.44 -0.34 34.79
N TRP A 230 -2.44 -1.28 35.73
CA TRP A 230 -2.58 -1.04 37.17
C TRP A 230 -1.30 -1.19 38.00
N ARG A 231 -0.12 -0.96 37.42
CA ARG A 231 1.14 -0.95 38.19
C ARG A 231 2.00 0.27 37.90
N GLN A 232 1.52 1.46 38.29
CA GLN A 232 2.40 2.60 38.54
C GLN A 232 2.90 2.52 39.99
N GLY A 233 4.08 1.93 40.16
CA GLY A 233 4.87 2.06 41.39
C GLY A 233 5.56 3.42 41.41
N THR A 234 5.27 4.19 42.45
CA THR A 234 5.83 5.50 42.75
C THR A 234 7.34 5.42 42.96
N GLN A 235 8.17 6.09 42.16
CA GLN A 235 9.49 6.54 42.61
C GLN A 235 9.98 7.80 41.89
N LEU A 236 10.44 8.75 42.72
CA LEU A 236 10.84 10.11 42.39
C LEU A 236 12.27 10.18 41.85
N SER A 237 12.47 10.89 40.74
CA SER A 237 13.61 11.79 40.45
C SER A 237 13.31 12.65 39.20
N PRO A 238 13.73 13.93 39.14
CA PRO A 238 13.38 14.83 38.04
C PRO A 238 14.41 14.74 36.91
N ALA A 239 14.11 14.00 35.84
CA ALA A 239 14.81 14.13 34.56
C ALA A 239 13.90 13.76 33.38
N ALA A 240 13.72 14.74 32.49
CA ALA A 240 12.95 14.73 31.22
C ALA A 240 11.43 14.56 31.33
N GLU A 241 10.68 15.50 30.75
CA GLU A 241 9.23 15.38 30.53
C GLU A 241 8.93 14.08 29.77
N PRO A 242 8.05 13.19 30.28
CA PRO A 242 7.65 11.99 29.56
C PRO A 242 6.83 12.34 28.31
N CYS A 243 7.09 11.66 27.18
CA CYS A 243 6.19 11.68 26.01
C CYS A 243 4.76 11.35 26.47
N THR A 244 3.79 12.21 26.17
CA THR A 244 2.37 11.92 26.38
C THR A 244 1.89 11.00 25.27
N CYS A 245 1.66 9.72 25.57
CA CYS A 245 1.10 8.79 24.60
C CYS A 245 -0.37 9.16 24.36
N SER A 246 -0.67 9.72 23.17
CA SER A 246 -2.06 9.95 22.75
C SER A 246 -2.76 8.60 22.61
N GLY A 247 -3.87 8.41 23.32
CA GLY A 247 -4.60 7.14 23.42
C GLY A 247 -5.23 6.62 22.13
N ASP A 248 -5.37 7.48 21.11
CA ASP A 248 -5.93 7.11 19.80
C ASP A 248 -4.82 7.01 18.75
N THR A 249 -4.28 5.81 18.54
CA THR A 249 -3.24 5.55 17.54
C THR A 249 -3.75 4.55 16.51
N SER A 250 -3.69 4.93 15.22
CA SER A 250 -4.13 4.07 14.11
C SER A 250 -3.26 2.82 14.00
N LYS A 251 -3.79 1.72 13.45
CA LYS A 251 -3.04 0.46 13.21
C LYS A 251 -1.70 0.73 12.51
N LEU A 252 -1.71 1.60 11.50
CA LEU A 252 -0.53 2.01 10.75
C LEU A 252 0.53 2.70 11.62
N SER A 253 0.13 3.58 12.55
CA SER A 253 1.07 4.28 13.44
C SER A 253 1.85 3.34 14.35
N LYS A 254 1.22 2.25 14.82
CA LYS A 254 1.90 1.22 15.60
C LYS A 254 2.91 0.46 14.75
N LEU A 255 2.50 0.02 13.56
CA LEU A 255 3.36 -0.76 12.64
C LEU A 255 4.57 0.04 12.15
N VAL A 256 4.37 1.30 11.79
CA VAL A 256 5.47 2.19 11.39
C VAL A 256 6.43 2.44 12.55
N ALA A 257 5.92 2.63 13.77
CA ALA A 257 6.73 2.78 14.96
C ALA A 257 7.56 1.53 15.27
N GLN A 258 6.95 0.34 15.19
CA GLN A 258 7.61 -0.96 15.33
C GLN A 258 8.72 -1.14 14.29
N TRP A 259 8.43 -0.86 13.01
CA TRP A 259 9.42 -0.97 11.93
C TRP A 259 10.59 -0.01 12.13
N SER A 260 10.31 1.27 12.41
CA SER A 260 11.33 2.29 12.67
C SER A 260 12.24 1.88 13.84
N TYR A 261 11.66 1.28 14.87
CA TYR A 261 12.38 0.75 16.02
C TYR A 261 13.29 -0.43 15.64
N GLN A 262 12.77 -1.40 14.89
CA GLN A 262 13.54 -2.54 14.37
C GLN A 262 14.72 -2.07 13.51
N GLU A 263 14.47 -1.22 12.52
CA GLU A 263 15.51 -0.70 11.61
C GLU A 263 16.59 0.05 12.38
N SER A 264 16.20 0.80 13.42
CA SER A 264 17.16 1.51 14.28
C SER A 264 18.11 0.56 15.03
N TRP A 265 17.60 -0.55 15.56
CA TRP A 265 18.41 -1.59 16.21
C TRP A 265 19.34 -2.29 15.23
N GLU A 266 18.81 -2.72 14.08
CA GLU A 266 19.59 -3.38 13.04
C GLU A 266 20.74 -2.49 12.54
N ARG A 267 20.46 -1.21 12.27
CA ARG A 267 21.47 -0.22 11.87
C ARG A 267 22.56 -0.03 12.93
N LEU A 268 22.17 0.07 14.20
CA LEU A 268 23.11 0.27 15.29
C LEU A 268 24.01 -0.96 15.46
N LEU A 269 23.45 -2.17 15.44
CA LEU A 269 24.21 -3.42 15.57
C LEU A 269 25.11 -3.70 14.37
N ALA A 270 24.65 -3.46 13.14
CA ALA A 270 25.43 -3.66 11.93
C ALA A 270 26.71 -2.80 11.91
N SER A 271 26.65 -1.58 12.46
CA SER A 271 27.80 -0.65 12.54
C SER A 271 28.59 -0.75 13.86
N SER A 272 28.11 -1.53 14.81
CA SER A 272 28.71 -1.66 16.15
C SER A 272 30.02 -2.44 16.17
N LYS A 273 30.73 -2.41 17.31
CA LYS A 273 31.93 -3.23 17.54
C LYS A 273 31.64 -4.74 17.63
N TYR A 274 30.39 -5.13 17.88
CA TYR A 274 30.00 -6.52 18.10
C TYR A 274 29.92 -7.36 16.81
N ASN A 275 30.00 -6.74 15.63
CA ASN A 275 29.96 -7.42 14.33
C ASN A 275 31.21 -7.14 13.47
N LYS A 276 32.33 -6.76 14.11
CA LYS A 276 33.61 -6.48 13.43
C LYS A 276 34.63 -7.62 13.50
N GLN A 277 34.37 -8.64 14.31
CA GLN A 277 35.30 -9.74 14.54
C GLN A 277 34.77 -11.04 13.96
N GLU A 278 35.66 -11.88 13.44
CA GLU A 278 35.29 -13.20 12.90
C GLU A 278 34.82 -14.17 14.00
N SER A 279 35.16 -13.94 15.27
CA SER A 279 34.80 -14.82 16.38
C SER A 279 33.51 -14.45 17.11
N PHE A 280 32.87 -13.33 16.78
CA PHE A 280 31.74 -12.82 17.55
C PHE A 280 30.79 -11.98 16.69
N ALA A 281 29.49 -12.27 16.78
CA ALA A 281 28.45 -11.50 16.12
C ALA A 281 27.23 -11.34 17.05
N VAL A 282 26.58 -10.17 17.01
CA VAL A 282 25.29 -9.92 17.66
C VAL A 282 24.27 -9.56 16.61
N VAL A 283 23.19 -10.33 16.51
CA VAL A 283 22.14 -10.16 15.51
C VAL A 283 20.81 -9.86 16.19
N PHE A 284 20.12 -8.81 15.75
CA PHE A 284 18.80 -8.48 16.28
C PHE A 284 17.75 -9.46 15.76
N GLN A 285 16.90 -9.98 16.65
CA GLN A 285 15.86 -10.94 16.33
C GLN A 285 14.51 -10.31 16.71
N PRO A 286 13.79 -9.69 15.75
CA PRO A 286 12.53 -9.01 16.04
C PRO A 286 11.42 -10.03 16.35
N PHE A 287 10.66 -9.78 17.42
CA PHE A 287 9.50 -10.58 17.83
C PHE A 287 8.28 -9.66 18.05
N PHE A 288 7.74 -9.12 16.96
CA PHE A 288 6.53 -8.30 16.97
C PHE A 288 5.34 -9.14 16.51
N TYR A 289 4.27 -9.21 17.31
CA TYR A 289 3.05 -9.95 16.95
C TYR A 289 1.97 -8.99 16.45
N GLU A 290 1.28 -9.39 15.38
CA GLU A 290 0.15 -8.64 14.85
C GLU A 290 -0.95 -8.52 15.92
N THR A 291 -1.30 -7.29 16.33
CA THR A 291 -2.51 -7.02 17.13
C THR A 291 -3.74 -7.07 16.24
N ALA A 292 -4.17 -8.28 15.83
CA ALA A 292 -5.45 -8.45 15.17
C ALA A 292 -6.55 -8.44 16.25
N LEU A 293 -7.08 -7.27 16.60
CA LEU A 293 -8.28 -7.19 17.41
C LEU A 293 -9.49 -7.05 16.50
N SER A 294 -10.11 -8.20 16.21
CA SER A 294 -11.56 -8.23 16.08
C SER A 294 -12.14 -7.66 17.38
N PRO A 295 -13.16 -6.77 17.36
CA PRO A 295 -13.71 -6.14 18.56
C PRO A 295 -14.36 -7.11 19.57
N HIS A 296 -14.32 -8.43 19.33
CA HIS A 296 -15.07 -9.44 20.07
C HIS A 296 -14.24 -10.65 20.55
N SER A 297 -12.91 -10.59 20.53
CA SER A 297 -12.09 -11.61 21.20
C SER A 297 -11.07 -10.94 22.14
N GLU A 298 -11.39 -10.94 23.43
CA GLU A 298 -10.47 -10.52 24.51
C GLU A 298 -9.32 -11.53 24.77
N GLU A 299 -9.12 -12.51 23.87
CA GLU A 299 -8.09 -13.54 24.02
C GLU A 299 -6.88 -13.23 23.14
N TRP A 300 -5.80 -12.78 23.79
CA TRP A 300 -4.46 -12.70 23.20
C TRP A 300 -3.89 -14.12 23.16
N PRO A 301 -3.52 -14.68 21.98
CA PRO A 301 -2.89 -16.00 21.93
C PRO A 301 -1.46 -15.85 22.43
N LEU A 302 -1.24 -16.21 23.69
CA LEU A 302 0.09 -16.33 24.27
C LEU A 302 0.86 -17.44 23.55
N GLN A 303 2.11 -17.18 23.15
CA GLN A 303 2.93 -18.19 22.49
C GLN A 303 3.53 -19.18 23.49
N ASP A 304 3.51 -20.47 23.14
CA ASP A 304 4.27 -21.49 23.86
C ASP A 304 5.77 -21.38 23.54
N ALA A 305 6.60 -21.99 24.38
CA ALA A 305 8.06 -21.96 24.23
C ALA A 305 8.52 -22.51 22.86
N THR A 306 7.77 -23.47 22.33
CA THR A 306 7.96 -24.07 21.01
C THR A 306 7.83 -23.05 19.89
N THR A 307 6.76 -22.25 19.89
CA THR A 307 6.51 -21.26 18.83
C THR A 307 7.58 -20.17 18.86
N VAL A 308 7.99 -19.72 20.05
CA VAL A 308 9.09 -18.75 20.20
C VAL A 308 10.40 -19.32 19.66
N ALA A 309 10.73 -20.56 20.01
CA ALA A 309 11.93 -21.24 19.52
C ALA A 309 11.93 -21.42 17.99
N LEU A 310 10.81 -21.83 17.40
CA LEU A 310 10.69 -22.01 15.96
C LEU A 310 10.76 -20.69 15.19
N ASN A 311 10.15 -19.62 15.72
CA ASN A 311 10.29 -18.27 15.18
C ASN A 311 11.75 -17.83 15.22
N LEU A 312 12.45 -18.06 16.34
CA LEU A 312 13.85 -17.67 16.49
C LEU A 312 14.75 -18.44 15.51
N TRP A 313 14.52 -19.76 15.39
CA TRP A 313 15.21 -20.61 14.42
C TRP A 313 15.01 -20.13 12.98
N ASN A 314 13.75 -19.94 12.57
CA ASN A 314 13.42 -19.52 11.22
C ASN A 314 13.99 -18.13 10.90
N SER A 315 14.05 -17.24 11.89
CA SER A 315 14.64 -15.91 11.76
C SER A 315 16.17 -15.94 11.58
N MET A 316 16.87 -16.85 12.27
CA MET A 316 18.32 -17.08 12.04
C MET A 316 18.63 -17.66 10.66
N MET A 317 17.66 -18.34 10.02
CA MET A 317 17.78 -18.88 8.66
C MET A 317 17.46 -17.85 7.57
N GLN A 318 17.37 -16.55 7.90
CA GLN A 318 17.11 -15.49 6.94
C GLN A 318 18.11 -14.33 7.02
N PRO A 319 18.45 -13.70 5.87
CA PRO A 319 19.32 -12.54 5.85
C PRO A 319 18.85 -11.44 6.82
N ALA A 320 19.80 -10.83 7.53
CA ALA A 320 19.55 -9.65 8.35
C ALA A 320 18.96 -8.52 7.48
N GLY A 321 17.95 -7.80 7.99
CA GLY A 321 17.17 -6.82 7.21
C GLY A 321 16.08 -7.42 6.30
N GLN A 322 16.02 -8.75 6.15
CA GLN A 322 15.03 -9.45 5.32
C GLN A 322 14.31 -10.57 6.09
N LYS A 323 14.16 -10.40 7.40
CA LYS A 323 13.53 -11.39 8.29
C LYS A 323 12.02 -11.39 8.08
N ASP A 324 11.44 -12.58 7.94
CA ASP A 324 9.99 -12.74 7.91
C ASP A 324 9.40 -12.44 9.29
N GLU A 325 8.12 -12.15 9.32
CA GLU A 325 7.41 -11.97 10.58
C GLU A 325 7.29 -13.27 11.38
N PRO A 326 7.22 -13.16 12.72
CA PRO A 326 6.91 -14.29 13.58
C PRO A 326 5.51 -14.83 13.27
N PHE A 327 5.38 -16.15 13.13
CA PHE A 327 4.08 -16.80 12.97
C PHE A 327 3.45 -17.11 14.33
N ARG A 328 2.11 -17.21 14.35
CA ARG A 328 1.33 -17.55 15.56
C ARG A 328 1.28 -19.06 15.80
N ALA A 329 0.98 -19.49 17.02
CA ALA A 329 0.86 -20.92 17.37
C ALA A 329 -0.18 -21.69 16.53
N ASN A 330 -1.20 -21.00 16.00
CA ASN A 330 -2.21 -21.59 15.11
C ASN A 330 -1.78 -21.64 13.63
N GLU A 331 -0.74 -20.90 13.24
CA GLU A 331 -0.15 -20.92 11.91
C GLU A 331 0.91 -22.01 11.87
N ARG A 332 0.56 -23.21 11.39
CA ARG A 332 1.53 -24.31 11.22
C ARG A 332 2.56 -23.96 10.14
N ARG A 333 3.63 -23.24 10.49
CA ARG A 333 4.80 -23.06 9.62
C ARG A 333 5.84 -24.15 9.88
N LEU A 334 6.40 -24.69 8.79
CA LEU A 334 7.46 -25.68 8.83
C LEU A 334 8.80 -25.05 9.22
N THR A 335 9.70 -25.84 9.79
CA THR A 335 11.08 -25.43 10.07
C THR A 335 11.82 -25.11 8.77
N LYS A 336 12.45 -23.93 8.70
CA LYS A 336 13.33 -23.56 7.59
C LYS A 336 14.62 -24.36 7.69
N CYS A 337 15.07 -24.88 6.55
CA CYS A 337 16.30 -25.65 6.45
C CYS A 337 17.40 -24.79 5.79
N PRO A 338 18.66 -24.90 6.23
CA PRO A 338 19.80 -24.30 5.53
C PRO A 338 19.85 -24.79 4.08
N SER A 339 20.09 -23.87 3.13
CA SER A 339 20.23 -24.23 1.72
C SER A 339 21.68 -24.55 1.37
N GLN A 340 21.92 -25.13 0.20
CA GLN A 340 23.28 -25.37 -0.29
C GLN A 340 24.03 -24.05 -0.57
N GLU A 341 23.30 -23.01 -0.99
CA GLU A 341 23.85 -21.69 -1.27
C GLU A 341 24.16 -20.92 0.03
N ASN A 342 23.30 -21.06 1.04
CA ASN A 342 23.43 -20.38 2.33
C ASN A 342 23.31 -21.42 3.48
N PRO A 343 24.38 -22.21 3.75
CA PRO A 343 24.35 -23.25 4.77
C PRO A 343 24.56 -22.72 6.20
N TYR A 344 24.74 -21.41 6.37
CA TYR A 344 25.14 -20.75 7.62
C TYR A 344 23.99 -19.98 8.29
N LEU A 345 24.17 -19.66 9.58
CA LEU A 345 23.35 -18.67 10.28
C LEU A 345 23.62 -17.28 9.70
N PHE A 346 22.56 -16.49 9.49
CA PHE A 346 22.71 -15.15 8.94
C PHE A 346 23.12 -14.12 10.00
N THR A 347 24.09 -13.30 9.61
CA THR A 347 24.67 -12.14 10.31
C THR A 347 24.65 -10.95 9.37
N TYR A 348 24.88 -9.73 9.86
CA TYR A 348 24.93 -8.56 8.97
C TYR A 348 25.99 -8.69 7.86
N SER A 349 27.13 -9.36 8.13
CA SER A 349 28.24 -9.50 7.17
C SER A 349 27.96 -10.48 6.02
N ASN A 350 27.14 -11.51 6.23
CA ASN A 350 26.82 -12.52 5.20
C ASN A 350 25.39 -12.37 4.64
N SER A 351 24.74 -11.24 4.91
CA SER A 351 23.37 -10.92 4.48
C SER A 351 23.31 -9.82 3.41
N ASP A 352 24.45 -9.40 2.86
CA ASP A 352 24.56 -8.19 2.03
C ASP A 352 23.84 -6.97 2.65
N TYR A 353 23.87 -6.87 3.99
CA TYR A 353 23.18 -5.81 4.71
C TYR A 353 23.85 -4.47 4.42
N LEU A 354 23.24 -3.69 3.53
CA LEU A 354 23.59 -2.29 3.38
C LEU A 354 22.69 -1.46 4.31
N PRO A 355 23.26 -0.65 5.21
CA PRO A 355 22.49 0.40 5.85
C PRO A 355 21.91 1.28 4.73
N THR A 356 20.60 1.52 4.75
CA THR A 356 19.82 2.25 3.74
C THR A 356 20.42 3.62 3.35
N LEU A 357 21.34 4.15 4.18
CA LEU A 357 22.06 5.41 3.97
C LEU A 357 23.45 5.31 3.31
N THR A 358 24.14 4.17 3.33
CA THR A 358 25.59 4.16 2.98
C THR A 358 25.87 4.15 1.47
N ASN A 359 24.87 3.81 0.64
CA ASN A 359 24.99 3.86 -0.82
C ASN A 359 24.21 5.00 -1.50
N LEU A 360 23.73 5.99 -0.74
CA LEU A 360 23.31 7.27 -1.30
C LEU A 360 24.53 8.18 -1.44
N HIS A 361 25.58 7.71 -2.11
CA HIS A 361 26.43 8.64 -2.84
C HIS A 361 25.49 9.41 -3.76
N GLU A 362 25.39 10.73 -3.55
CA GLU A 362 24.70 11.74 -4.35
C GLU A 362 24.47 11.29 -5.80
N LYS A 363 23.45 10.45 -6.03
CA LYS A 363 22.83 10.35 -7.34
C LYS A 363 22.10 11.67 -7.41
N SER A 364 22.78 12.63 -8.05
CA SER A 364 22.32 13.98 -8.36
C SER A 364 20.80 14.00 -8.35
N GLU A 365 20.19 14.82 -7.48
CA GLU A 365 18.74 15.03 -7.45
C GLU A 365 18.28 15.29 -8.88
N VAL A 366 17.83 14.25 -9.58
CA VAL A 366 17.19 14.39 -10.87
C VAL A 366 15.89 15.08 -10.50
N THR A 367 15.82 16.37 -10.78
CA THR A 367 14.60 17.13 -10.55
C THR A 367 13.50 16.45 -11.36
N ASP A 368 12.44 15.98 -10.70
CA ASP A 368 11.20 15.50 -11.34
C ASP A 368 10.42 16.64 -12.03
N GLY A 369 11.10 17.73 -12.34
CA GLY A 369 10.59 18.88 -13.05
C GLY A 369 10.54 18.60 -14.54
N ALA A 370 9.58 19.22 -15.20
CA ALA A 370 9.41 19.19 -16.64
C ALA A 370 9.51 20.61 -17.23
N GLU A 371 9.62 20.68 -18.55
CA GLU A 371 9.46 21.93 -19.28
C GLU A 371 8.29 21.80 -20.25
N ILE A 372 7.57 22.90 -20.48
CA ILE A 372 6.53 22.97 -21.50
C ILE A 372 6.72 24.22 -22.38
N ARG A 373 6.82 24.01 -23.68
CA ARG A 373 7.02 25.07 -24.68
C ARG A 373 5.90 25.04 -25.71
N CYS A 374 4.73 25.53 -25.31
CA CYS A 374 3.57 25.67 -26.19
C CYS A 374 3.59 27.01 -26.93
N LEU A 375 3.18 26.99 -28.20
CA LEU A 375 3.03 28.19 -29.03
C LEU A 375 1.81 29.02 -28.60
N ASP A 376 0.69 28.36 -28.33
CA ASP A 376 -0.53 28.99 -27.78
C ASP A 376 -0.66 28.64 -26.30
N LYS A 377 -0.57 29.67 -25.45
CA LYS A 377 -0.85 29.60 -24.01
C LYS A 377 -1.98 30.56 -23.62
N ASP A 378 -2.60 31.23 -24.59
CA ASP A 378 -3.53 32.30 -24.32
C ASP A 378 -4.92 31.77 -23.92
N PRO A 379 -5.63 32.46 -23.00
CA PRO A 379 -7.02 32.14 -22.70
C PRO A 379 -7.90 32.30 -23.93
N SER A 380 -9.12 31.78 -23.86
CA SER A 380 -10.12 32.04 -24.88
C SER A 380 -10.45 33.54 -24.95
N ASP A 381 -10.69 34.07 -26.16
CA ASP A 381 -11.03 35.49 -26.41
C ASP A 381 -12.19 36.01 -25.53
N ARG A 382 -13.07 35.11 -25.11
CA ARG A 382 -14.15 35.35 -24.16
C ARG A 382 -14.21 34.17 -23.19
N ILE A 383 -14.60 34.46 -21.95
CA ILE A 383 -14.87 33.43 -20.94
C ILE A 383 -15.85 32.42 -21.54
N PRO A 384 -15.46 31.14 -21.72
CA PRO A 384 -16.33 30.15 -22.32
C PRO A 384 -17.61 29.97 -21.51
N THR A 385 -18.73 29.72 -22.19
CA THR A 385 -20.00 29.36 -21.54
C THR A 385 -20.24 27.85 -21.51
N SER A 386 -19.50 27.11 -22.33
CA SER A 386 -19.59 25.66 -22.46
C SER A 386 -18.29 25.00 -22.03
N VAL A 387 -18.39 23.96 -21.22
CA VAL A 387 -17.27 23.15 -20.74
C VAL A 387 -16.53 22.44 -21.88
N HIS A 388 -17.20 22.27 -23.01
CA HIS A 388 -16.67 21.64 -24.23
C HIS A 388 -15.75 22.57 -25.04
N ARG A 389 -15.56 23.82 -24.60
CA ARG A 389 -14.73 24.84 -25.25
C ARG A 389 -13.70 25.45 -24.29
N LEU A 390 -13.27 24.70 -23.28
CA LEU A 390 -12.25 25.16 -22.34
C LEU A 390 -10.85 24.93 -22.89
N LYS A 391 -10.10 26.02 -23.06
CA LYS A 391 -8.64 25.94 -23.12
C LYS A 391 -8.08 25.76 -21.71
N ALA A 392 -6.84 25.28 -21.60
CA ALA A 392 -6.16 25.14 -20.31
C ALA A 392 -6.07 26.48 -19.54
N ALA A 393 -5.81 27.58 -20.25
CA ALA A 393 -5.73 28.93 -19.69
C ALA A 393 -7.08 29.48 -19.17
N ASP A 394 -8.22 28.89 -19.56
CA ASP A 394 -9.54 29.31 -19.07
C ASP A 394 -9.82 28.82 -17.64
N ILE A 395 -9.11 27.79 -17.18
CA ILE A 395 -9.23 27.24 -15.83
C ILE A 395 -8.64 28.22 -14.82
N LYS A 396 -9.42 28.55 -13.79
CA LYS A 396 -9.01 29.50 -12.75
C LYS A 396 -8.92 28.88 -11.36
N VAL A 397 -9.62 27.78 -11.13
CA VAL A 397 -9.66 27.09 -9.83
C VAL A 397 -9.38 25.61 -10.02
N ILE A 398 -8.50 25.04 -9.19
CA ILE A 398 -8.23 23.62 -9.13
C ILE A 398 -8.54 23.07 -7.73
N GLY A 399 -9.14 21.88 -7.65
CA GLY A 399 -9.41 21.18 -6.39
C GLY A 399 -9.28 19.68 -6.56
N ALA A 400 -9.24 18.94 -5.45
CA ALA A 400 -9.20 17.48 -5.50
C ALA A 400 -9.90 16.81 -4.31
N LEU A 401 -10.39 15.59 -4.58
CA LEU A 401 -11.02 14.66 -3.63
C LEU A 401 -10.32 13.30 -3.77
N GLY A 402 -10.14 12.58 -2.67
CA GLY A 402 -9.51 11.26 -2.71
C GLY A 402 -8.96 10.78 -1.37
N ASP A 403 -7.92 9.95 -1.46
CA ASP A 403 -7.26 9.30 -0.33
C ASP A 403 -5.84 9.84 -0.07
N SER A 404 -4.99 9.01 0.51
CA SER A 404 -3.60 9.33 0.85
C SER A 404 -2.72 9.62 -0.38
N LEU A 405 -3.00 9.04 -1.55
CA LEU A 405 -2.25 9.34 -2.79
C LEU A 405 -2.57 10.75 -3.29
N THR A 406 -3.83 11.19 -3.16
CA THR A 406 -4.22 12.57 -3.48
C THR A 406 -3.77 13.56 -2.41
N ALA A 407 -3.64 13.13 -1.15
CA ALA A 407 -3.07 13.95 -0.07
C ALA A 407 -1.54 14.10 -0.14
N GLY A 408 -0.84 13.21 -0.86
CA GLY A 408 0.61 13.22 -0.98
C GLY A 408 1.34 12.64 0.22
N ASN A 409 0.77 11.61 0.86
CA ASN A 409 1.44 10.90 1.95
C ASN A 409 2.82 10.40 1.54
N GLY A 410 3.86 10.78 2.30
CA GLY A 410 5.23 10.33 2.08
C GLY A 410 5.89 10.77 0.77
N ALA A 411 5.24 11.62 -0.04
CA ALA A 411 5.74 11.97 -1.36
C ALA A 411 7.11 12.68 -1.30
N GLY A 412 7.34 13.48 -0.27
CA GLY A 412 8.61 14.18 -0.04
C GLY A 412 9.59 13.46 0.90
N SER A 413 9.28 12.22 1.30
CA SER A 413 10.07 11.50 2.28
C SER A 413 11.40 11.02 1.70
N ARG A 414 12.43 11.05 2.55
CA ARG A 414 13.75 10.53 2.18
C ARG A 414 13.72 9.00 2.16
N PRO A 415 14.53 8.34 1.31
CA PRO A 415 14.65 6.89 1.34
C PRO A 415 14.95 6.37 2.76
N GLY A 416 14.16 5.41 3.23
CA GLY A 416 14.27 4.83 4.58
C GLY A 416 13.62 5.65 5.71
N ASP A 417 13.09 6.85 5.46
CA ASP A 417 12.38 7.62 6.51
C ASP A 417 10.91 7.19 6.63
N ILE A 418 10.70 6.03 7.24
CA ILE A 418 9.37 5.42 7.34
C ILE A 418 8.36 6.26 8.15
N LEU A 419 8.83 7.04 9.12
CA LEU A 419 7.95 7.87 9.97
C LEU A 419 7.36 9.04 9.18
N ASP A 420 8.11 9.56 8.22
CA ASP A 420 7.70 10.69 7.41
C ASP A 420 6.61 10.34 6.37
N VAL A 421 6.29 9.06 6.20
CA VAL A 421 5.12 8.59 5.43
C VAL A 421 3.80 9.14 5.98
N PHE A 422 3.73 9.44 7.28
CA PHE A 422 2.56 10.11 7.87
C PHE A 422 2.41 11.57 7.46
N THR A 423 3.48 12.19 6.96
CA THR A 423 3.46 13.55 6.46
C THR A 423 2.71 13.59 5.12
N GLN A 424 1.66 14.40 5.08
CA GLN A 424 0.87 14.64 3.87
C GLN A 424 1.48 15.83 3.13
N TYR A 425 2.27 15.57 2.10
CA TYR A 425 2.91 16.57 1.23
C TYR A 425 1.93 17.14 0.21
N ARG A 426 0.98 17.92 0.73
CA ARG A 426 -0.10 18.56 -0.04
C ARG A 426 0.41 19.31 -1.26
N GLY A 427 1.55 20.00 -1.15
CA GLY A 427 2.16 20.76 -2.24
C GLY A 427 2.80 19.92 -3.35
N LEU A 428 3.11 18.65 -3.09
CA LEU A 428 3.68 17.70 -4.06
C LEU A 428 2.62 16.77 -4.68
N SER A 429 1.35 16.90 -4.27
CA SER A 429 0.26 16.08 -4.81
C SER A 429 0.12 16.23 -6.32
N TRP A 430 0.06 15.11 -7.04
CA TRP A 430 0.10 15.04 -8.50
C TRP A 430 -1.06 15.79 -9.16
N SER A 431 -2.24 15.77 -8.52
CA SER A 431 -3.49 16.30 -9.09
C SER A 431 -3.79 17.75 -8.72
N VAL A 432 -3.17 18.32 -7.67
CA VAL A 432 -3.55 19.63 -7.13
C VAL A 432 -2.45 20.39 -6.37
N GLY A 433 -1.29 19.77 -6.11
CA GLY A 433 -0.19 20.41 -5.41
C GLY A 433 0.48 21.51 -6.24
N GLY A 434 0.89 22.62 -5.63
CA GLY A 434 1.47 23.77 -6.31
C GLY A 434 2.77 24.28 -5.69
N ASP A 435 3.51 23.43 -4.98
CA ASP A 435 4.86 23.79 -4.52
C ASP A 435 5.78 24.02 -5.72
N GLY A 436 6.67 25.01 -5.61
CA GLY A 436 7.61 25.35 -6.67
C GLY A 436 6.93 25.77 -7.99
N ASN A 437 7.45 25.22 -9.09
CA ASN A 437 7.00 25.45 -10.47
C ASN A 437 7.20 24.17 -11.30
N LEU A 438 6.78 24.17 -12.57
CA LEU A 438 6.85 22.96 -13.41
C LEU A 438 8.29 22.43 -13.55
N SER A 439 9.31 23.29 -13.60
CA SER A 439 10.71 22.89 -13.74
C SER A 439 11.31 22.24 -12.50
N THR A 440 10.60 22.22 -11.37
CA THR A 440 11.05 21.61 -10.12
C THR A 440 10.08 20.54 -9.60
N VAL A 441 8.77 20.77 -9.76
CA VAL A 441 7.71 19.92 -9.21
C VAL A 441 6.63 19.78 -10.29
N THR A 442 6.58 18.62 -10.94
CA THR A 442 5.55 18.33 -11.95
C THR A 442 4.25 17.91 -11.28
N THR A 443 3.24 18.78 -11.34
CA THR A 443 1.87 18.52 -10.89
C THR A 443 0.88 19.12 -11.88
N LEU A 444 -0.38 18.69 -11.87
CA LEU A 444 -1.40 19.29 -12.72
C LEU A 444 -1.54 20.81 -12.47
N ALA A 445 -1.44 21.26 -11.22
CA ALA A 445 -1.52 22.68 -10.91
C ALA A 445 -0.34 23.46 -11.52
N ASN A 446 0.89 22.94 -11.42
CA ASN A 446 2.05 23.60 -12.00
C ASN A 446 2.04 23.57 -13.55
N ILE A 447 1.48 22.51 -14.16
CA ILE A 447 1.23 22.48 -15.61
C ILE A 447 0.21 23.56 -15.99
N LEU A 448 -0.92 23.66 -15.29
CA LEU A 448 -1.94 24.67 -15.58
C LEU A 448 -1.45 26.10 -15.33
N ARG A 449 -0.55 26.31 -14.36
CA ARG A 449 0.07 27.63 -14.10
C ARG A 449 0.94 28.13 -15.25
N GLU A 450 1.42 27.25 -16.12
CA GLU A 450 2.11 27.65 -17.36
C GLU A 450 1.15 28.29 -18.37
N PHE A 451 -0.15 28.00 -18.29
CA PHE A 451 -1.20 28.59 -19.13
C PHE A 451 -1.93 29.73 -18.42
N ASN A 452 -2.16 29.60 -17.11
CA ASN A 452 -2.77 30.63 -16.28
C ASN A 452 -1.99 30.80 -14.96
N PRO A 453 -1.05 31.76 -14.89
CA PRO A 453 -0.27 32.03 -13.68
C PRO A 453 -1.11 32.47 -12.47
N SER A 454 -2.36 32.89 -12.69
CA SER A 454 -3.31 33.31 -11.64
C SER A 454 -4.22 32.18 -11.15
N LEU A 455 -3.90 30.92 -11.47
CA LEU A 455 -4.61 29.74 -10.96
C LEU A 455 -4.72 29.79 -9.42
N LYS A 456 -5.87 29.40 -8.90
CA LYS A 456 -6.17 29.34 -7.46
C LYS A 456 -6.61 27.94 -7.08
N GLY A 457 -6.67 27.63 -5.79
CA GLY A 457 -7.24 26.37 -5.30
C GLY A 457 -6.20 25.29 -4.97
N PHE A 458 -5.02 25.37 -5.61
CA PHE A 458 -3.94 24.41 -5.40
C PHE A 458 -3.45 24.40 -3.95
N SER A 459 -2.95 23.24 -3.53
CA SER A 459 -2.42 23.02 -2.18
C SER A 459 -0.91 23.25 -2.14
N VAL A 460 -0.37 23.62 -0.97
CA VAL A 460 1.05 23.93 -0.75
C VAL A 460 1.54 23.36 0.57
N GLY A 461 2.84 23.07 0.64
CA GLY A 461 3.50 22.57 1.84
C GLY A 461 2.92 21.24 2.35
N THR A 462 2.92 21.08 3.67
CA THR A 462 2.45 19.87 4.35
C THR A 462 1.25 20.17 5.24
N GLY A 463 0.38 19.18 5.47
CA GLY A 463 -0.74 19.32 6.40
C GLY A 463 -1.92 18.39 6.11
N LYS A 464 -2.88 18.36 7.04
CA LYS A 464 -4.14 17.62 6.89
C LYS A 464 -5.15 18.43 6.06
N GLU A 465 -6.31 17.86 5.74
CA GLU A 465 -7.35 18.46 4.89
C GLU A 465 -7.89 19.80 5.42
N ASN A 466 -7.80 20.01 6.73
CA ASN A 466 -8.19 21.25 7.41
C ASN A 466 -7.03 22.24 7.60
N SER A 467 -5.80 21.88 7.23
CA SER A 467 -4.66 22.79 7.31
C SER A 467 -4.77 23.89 6.25
N PRO A 468 -4.33 25.13 6.54
CA PRO A 468 -4.42 26.23 5.57
C PRO A 468 -3.75 25.91 4.21
N GLY A 469 -2.66 25.15 4.21
CA GLY A 469 -1.95 24.74 3.01
C GLY A 469 -2.69 23.69 2.15
N ALA A 470 -3.66 22.95 2.70
CA ALA A 470 -4.42 21.99 1.91
C ALA A 470 -5.43 22.67 0.97
N PHE A 471 -5.95 23.84 1.36
CA PHE A 471 -6.93 24.62 0.60
C PHE A 471 -8.04 23.77 -0.06
N LEU A 472 -8.07 23.62 -1.40
CA LEU A 472 -9.10 22.81 -2.09
C LEU A 472 -8.69 21.34 -2.34
N ASN A 473 -7.57 20.89 -1.79
CA ASN A 473 -7.25 19.47 -1.69
C ASN A 473 -7.94 18.90 -0.43
N GLN A 474 -9.11 18.30 -0.62
CA GLN A 474 -9.93 17.75 0.46
C GLN A 474 -9.81 16.22 0.57
N ALA A 475 -8.77 15.64 -0.03
CA ALA A 475 -8.44 14.24 0.14
C ALA A 475 -7.97 13.94 1.57
N VAL A 476 -8.29 12.76 2.08
CA VAL A 476 -7.99 12.34 3.46
C VAL A 476 -7.34 10.97 3.45
N ALA A 477 -6.20 10.83 4.12
CA ALA A 477 -5.49 9.57 4.19
C ALA A 477 -6.36 8.46 4.78
N GLY A 478 -6.34 7.27 4.16
CA GLY A 478 -7.12 6.10 4.58
C GLY A 478 -8.62 6.15 4.24
N ASN A 479 -9.11 7.18 3.56
CA ASN A 479 -10.51 7.21 3.10
C ASN A 479 -10.78 6.21 1.98
N VAL A 480 -12.02 5.77 1.94
CA VAL A 480 -12.60 4.87 0.94
C VAL A 480 -13.67 5.60 0.14
N ALA A 481 -14.27 4.97 -0.87
CA ALA A 481 -15.30 5.61 -1.71
C ALA A 481 -16.46 6.19 -0.89
N GLY A 482 -16.84 5.53 0.21
CA GLY A 482 -17.89 5.97 1.14
C GLY A 482 -17.71 7.37 1.73
N ASP A 483 -16.48 7.86 1.82
CA ASP A 483 -16.16 9.17 2.41
C ASP A 483 -16.23 10.33 1.40
N LEU A 484 -16.20 10.04 0.10
CA LEU A 484 -16.20 11.05 -0.96
C LEU A 484 -17.36 12.07 -0.87
N PRO A 485 -18.60 11.70 -0.51
CA PRO A 485 -19.68 12.69 -0.37
C PRO A 485 -19.39 13.77 0.66
N VAL A 486 -18.72 13.43 1.77
CA VAL A 486 -18.33 14.40 2.81
C VAL A 486 -17.24 15.34 2.28
N GLN A 487 -16.24 14.78 1.59
CA GLN A 487 -15.19 15.60 0.97
C GLN A 487 -15.77 16.54 -0.11
N ALA A 488 -16.72 16.06 -0.93
CA ALA A 488 -17.39 16.86 -1.96
C ALA A 488 -18.18 18.02 -1.35
N ARG A 489 -18.93 17.77 -0.27
CA ARG A 489 -19.62 18.84 0.48
C ARG A 489 -18.66 19.89 0.99
N ARG A 490 -17.59 19.44 1.64
CA ARG A 490 -16.56 20.35 2.18
C ARG A 490 -15.91 21.19 1.09
N LEU A 491 -15.59 20.59 -0.06
CA LEU A 491 -15.02 21.30 -1.20
C LEU A 491 -15.97 22.39 -1.72
N VAL A 492 -17.27 22.10 -1.85
CA VAL A 492 -18.29 23.08 -2.24
C VAL A 492 -18.33 24.25 -1.25
N ASP A 493 -18.42 23.95 0.05
CA ASP A 493 -18.48 24.97 1.11
C ASP A 493 -17.26 25.89 1.08
N LEU A 494 -16.06 25.34 0.91
CA LEU A 494 -14.83 26.12 0.82
C LEU A 494 -14.83 27.07 -0.38
N MET A 495 -15.24 26.58 -1.56
CA MET A 495 -15.31 27.41 -2.76
C MET A 495 -16.40 28.49 -2.69
N GLN A 496 -17.51 28.22 -1.99
CA GLN A 496 -18.59 29.20 -1.79
C GLN A 496 -18.20 30.28 -0.77
N ASN A 497 -17.48 29.90 0.29
CA ASN A 497 -17.12 30.81 1.38
C ASN A 497 -15.93 31.72 1.03
N ASP A 498 -14.98 31.28 0.19
CA ASP A 498 -13.84 32.10 -0.24
C ASP A 498 -14.20 33.04 -1.40
N THR A 499 -15.22 33.89 -1.19
CA THR A 499 -15.73 34.84 -2.19
C THR A 499 -14.70 35.92 -2.59
N LEU A 500 -13.67 36.15 -1.75
CA LEU A 500 -12.60 37.10 -2.03
C LEU A 500 -11.62 36.56 -3.07
N LYS A 501 -11.34 35.26 -3.07
CA LYS A 501 -10.41 34.64 -4.02
C LYS A 501 -11.14 33.95 -5.18
N ILE A 502 -12.31 33.37 -4.98
CA ILE A 502 -12.99 32.54 -5.96
C ILE A 502 -14.33 33.18 -6.34
N ASN A 503 -14.51 33.47 -7.63
CA ASN A 503 -15.85 33.74 -8.14
C ASN A 503 -16.56 32.41 -8.39
N PHE A 504 -17.28 31.94 -7.37
CA PHE A 504 -17.95 30.63 -7.41
C PHE A 504 -18.84 30.44 -8.63
N GLN A 505 -19.50 31.49 -9.13
CA GLN A 505 -20.42 31.40 -10.25
C GLN A 505 -19.76 31.52 -11.64
N GLN A 506 -18.67 32.28 -11.76
CA GLN A 506 -18.11 32.63 -13.07
C GLN A 506 -16.75 32.00 -13.39
N ASP A 507 -15.98 31.61 -12.38
CA ASP A 507 -14.67 31.00 -12.62
C ASP A 507 -14.80 29.54 -13.05
N TRP A 508 -14.05 29.11 -14.07
CA TRP A 508 -14.00 27.70 -14.44
C TRP A 508 -13.15 26.91 -13.44
N LYS A 509 -13.71 25.81 -12.96
CA LYS A 509 -13.12 24.92 -11.96
C LYS A 509 -12.74 23.60 -12.62
N ILE A 510 -11.58 23.07 -12.26
CA ILE A 510 -11.22 21.69 -12.52
C ILE A 510 -11.09 20.94 -11.21
N ILE A 511 -11.78 19.80 -11.09
CA ILE A 511 -11.81 19.02 -9.86
C ILE A 511 -11.38 17.60 -10.19
N THR A 512 -10.34 17.10 -9.51
CA THR A 512 -9.85 15.73 -9.70
C THR A 512 -10.32 14.84 -8.57
N MET A 513 -10.97 13.72 -8.90
CA MET A 513 -11.44 12.70 -7.96
C MET A 513 -10.71 11.39 -8.24
N PHE A 514 -10.05 10.83 -7.23
CA PHE A 514 -9.38 9.54 -7.31
C PHE A 514 -9.54 8.78 -5.98
N ILE A 515 -10.05 7.56 -6.02
CA ILE A 515 -10.33 6.73 -4.84
C ILE A 515 -10.30 5.25 -5.24
N GLY A 516 -10.21 4.36 -4.25
CA GLY A 516 -10.47 2.93 -4.42
C GLY A 516 -9.31 2.02 -4.06
N GLY A 517 -8.11 2.56 -3.83
CA GLY A 517 -6.98 1.77 -3.34
C GLY A 517 -7.30 1.11 -2.00
N ASN A 518 -7.77 1.90 -1.03
CA ASN A 518 -8.17 1.39 0.29
C ASN A 518 -9.38 0.43 0.19
N ASP A 519 -10.37 0.73 -0.65
CA ASP A 519 -11.51 -0.17 -0.89
C ASP A 519 -11.06 -1.55 -1.40
N LEU A 520 -10.03 -1.62 -2.25
CA LEU A 520 -9.44 -2.88 -2.73
C LEU A 520 -8.53 -3.53 -1.67
N CYS A 521 -7.82 -2.74 -0.89
CA CYS A 521 -6.98 -3.25 0.20
C CYS A 521 -7.77 -3.89 1.34
N ASP A 522 -9.03 -3.46 1.53
CA ASP A 522 -9.94 -3.94 2.57
C ASP A 522 -11.12 -4.79 2.06
N PHE A 523 -11.22 -5.06 0.76
CA PHE A 523 -12.43 -5.65 0.17
C PHE A 523 -12.87 -6.96 0.85
N CYS A 524 -11.90 -7.76 1.28
CA CYS A 524 -12.11 -9.06 1.91
C CYS A 524 -12.58 -8.98 3.38
N ASN A 525 -12.51 -7.79 4.00
CA ASN A 525 -12.95 -7.57 5.38
C ASN A 525 -14.47 -7.33 5.46
N ASP A 526 -15.08 -6.70 4.44
CA ASP A 526 -16.52 -6.50 4.33
C ASP A 526 -16.96 -6.49 2.86
N LEU A 527 -17.37 -7.65 2.37
CA LEU A 527 -17.80 -7.84 0.98
C LEU A 527 -19.02 -6.98 0.58
N ALA A 528 -19.83 -6.54 1.55
CA ALA A 528 -20.99 -5.70 1.28
C ALA A 528 -20.56 -4.22 1.16
N GLN A 529 -19.82 -3.71 2.15
CA GLN A 529 -19.31 -2.33 2.15
C GLN A 529 -18.47 -2.05 0.92
N TYR A 530 -17.56 -2.96 0.57
CA TYR A 530 -16.64 -2.86 -0.57
C TYR A 530 -17.14 -3.61 -1.82
N SER A 531 -18.46 -3.79 -1.95
CA SER A 531 -19.03 -4.32 -3.18
C SER A 531 -18.88 -3.33 -4.35
N PRO A 532 -18.72 -3.80 -5.61
CA PRO A 532 -18.68 -2.92 -6.78
C PRO A 532 -19.88 -1.96 -6.89
N GLN A 533 -21.05 -2.40 -6.45
CA GLN A 533 -22.26 -1.58 -6.38
C GLN A 533 -22.09 -0.43 -5.39
N ASN A 534 -21.73 -0.71 -4.13
CA ASN A 534 -21.55 0.32 -3.11
C ASN A 534 -20.42 1.28 -3.47
N PHE A 535 -19.29 0.77 -3.98
CA PHE A 535 -18.18 1.57 -4.47
C PHE A 535 -18.65 2.61 -5.51
N THR A 536 -19.35 2.15 -6.55
CA THR A 536 -19.84 3.03 -7.62
C THR A 536 -20.97 3.96 -7.14
N ASP A 537 -21.84 3.51 -6.25
CA ASP A 537 -22.90 4.33 -5.66
C ASP A 537 -22.37 5.45 -4.77
N ASN A 538 -21.26 5.23 -4.08
CA ASN A 538 -20.60 6.25 -3.28
C ASN A 538 -19.95 7.32 -4.17
N ILE A 539 -19.27 6.91 -5.25
CA ILE A 539 -18.76 7.85 -6.27
C ILE A 539 -19.92 8.65 -6.89
N ARG A 540 -21.02 7.98 -7.27
CA ARG A 540 -22.23 8.63 -7.79
C ARG A 540 -22.75 9.70 -6.85
N ARG A 541 -22.85 9.41 -5.54
CA ARG A 541 -23.32 10.38 -4.54
C ARG A 541 -22.44 11.63 -4.47
N ALA A 542 -21.12 11.48 -4.53
CA ALA A 542 -20.20 12.62 -4.53
C ALA A 542 -20.33 13.46 -5.82
N LEU A 543 -20.39 12.80 -6.98
CA LEU A 543 -20.59 13.47 -8.28
C LEU A 543 -21.95 14.16 -8.39
N ASP A 544 -23.01 13.58 -7.82
CA ASP A 544 -24.35 14.17 -7.78
C ASP A 544 -24.35 15.49 -6.99
N ILE A 545 -23.59 15.59 -5.90
CA ILE A 545 -23.41 16.85 -5.14
C ILE A 545 -22.72 17.90 -6.02
N LEU A 546 -21.60 17.54 -6.66
CA LEU A 546 -20.86 18.46 -7.52
C LEU A 546 -21.71 18.95 -8.70
N HIS A 547 -22.44 18.03 -9.34
CA HIS A 547 -23.32 18.35 -10.47
C HIS A 547 -24.52 19.21 -10.05
N ALA A 548 -25.06 19.02 -8.83
CA ALA A 548 -26.16 19.85 -8.35
C ALA A 548 -25.71 21.29 -8.02
N GLU A 549 -24.50 21.47 -7.47
CA GLU A 549 -24.16 22.70 -6.75
C GLU A 549 -23.00 23.50 -7.36
N VAL A 550 -22.11 22.87 -8.11
CA VAL A 550 -20.95 23.55 -8.70
C VAL A 550 -21.26 23.96 -10.14
N PRO A 551 -21.34 25.27 -10.45
CA PRO A 551 -21.41 25.74 -11.82
C PRO A 551 -20.02 25.76 -12.46
N ARG A 552 -19.95 25.71 -13.78
CA ARG A 552 -18.70 25.85 -14.56
C ARG A 552 -17.58 24.92 -14.08
N ALA A 553 -17.82 23.61 -14.11
CA ALA A 553 -16.85 22.63 -13.65
C ALA A 553 -16.54 21.52 -14.67
N PHE A 554 -15.25 21.25 -14.83
CA PHE A 554 -14.73 20.06 -15.48
C PHE A 554 -14.26 19.10 -14.37
N VAL A 555 -14.89 17.93 -14.25
CA VAL A 555 -14.49 16.94 -13.24
C VAL A 555 -13.68 15.84 -13.90
N ASN A 556 -12.43 15.65 -13.47
CA ASN A 556 -11.62 14.48 -13.77
C ASN A 556 -12.00 13.36 -12.79
N LEU A 557 -12.57 12.27 -13.29
CA LEU A 557 -12.73 11.05 -12.51
C LEU A 557 -11.65 10.05 -12.94
N VAL A 558 -10.65 9.84 -12.08
CA VAL A 558 -9.55 8.94 -12.39
C VAL A 558 -9.94 7.53 -12.00
N LYS A 559 -9.77 6.59 -12.94
CA LYS A 559 -10.14 5.18 -12.76
C LYS A 559 -9.18 4.52 -11.76
N VAL A 560 -9.71 3.69 -10.86
CA VAL A 560 -8.88 2.95 -9.89
C VAL A 560 -7.88 2.04 -10.62
N LEU A 561 -6.67 1.94 -10.07
CA LEU A 561 -5.62 1.14 -10.68
C LEU A 561 -5.84 -0.37 -10.57
N GLU A 562 -5.17 -1.12 -11.44
CA GLU A 562 -4.99 -2.58 -11.29
C GLU A 562 -4.00 -2.84 -10.15
N ILE A 563 -4.51 -3.18 -8.96
CA ILE A 563 -3.73 -3.18 -7.72
C ILE A 563 -2.83 -4.41 -7.56
N THR A 564 -3.07 -5.48 -8.32
CA THR A 564 -2.38 -6.77 -8.21
C THR A 564 -0.87 -6.67 -8.48
N ASN A 565 -0.44 -5.68 -9.26
CA ASN A 565 0.98 -5.49 -9.57
C ASN A 565 1.81 -5.08 -8.34
N LEU A 566 1.16 -4.61 -7.26
CA LEU A 566 1.82 -4.41 -5.96
C LEU A 566 2.46 -5.70 -5.42
N ARG A 567 1.90 -6.87 -5.77
CA ARG A 567 2.43 -8.18 -5.35
C ARG A 567 3.84 -8.43 -5.89
N GLU A 568 4.21 -7.88 -7.05
CA GLU A 568 5.57 -8.02 -7.59
C GLU A 568 6.60 -7.38 -6.66
N LEU A 569 6.30 -6.17 -6.15
CA LEU A 569 7.17 -5.46 -5.20
C LEU A 569 7.22 -6.19 -3.86
N TYR A 570 6.07 -6.67 -3.37
CA TYR A 570 6.00 -7.41 -2.11
C TYR A 570 6.80 -8.72 -2.13
N ASN A 571 6.64 -9.50 -3.21
CA ASN A 571 7.25 -10.83 -3.36
C ASN A 571 8.75 -10.79 -3.70
N GLU A 572 9.26 -9.69 -4.27
CA GLU A 572 10.68 -9.59 -4.64
C GLU A 572 11.58 -9.30 -3.44
N LYS A 573 12.12 -10.36 -2.84
CA LYS A 573 12.96 -10.31 -1.63
C LYS A 573 14.23 -9.48 -1.78
N LYS A 574 14.74 -9.31 -3.00
CA LYS A 574 15.93 -8.50 -3.27
C LYS A 574 15.67 -6.99 -3.16
N VAL A 575 14.40 -6.57 -3.18
CA VAL A 575 14.01 -5.17 -2.96
C VAL A 575 13.72 -4.94 -1.48
N SER A 576 14.38 -3.92 -0.93
CA SER A 576 14.20 -3.48 0.45
C SER A 576 12.87 -2.73 0.59
N CYS A 577 11.88 -3.38 1.19
CA CYS A 577 10.57 -2.81 1.49
C CYS A 577 10.09 -3.29 2.86
N PRO A 578 9.35 -2.45 3.61
CA PRO A 578 8.79 -2.83 4.90
C PRO A 578 7.57 -3.74 4.72
N ARG A 579 7.83 -5.03 4.47
CA ARG A 579 6.80 -6.03 4.14
C ARG A 579 5.68 -6.12 5.16
N LEU A 580 5.99 -5.95 6.44
CA LEU A 580 4.98 -5.92 7.51
C LEU A 580 4.01 -4.74 7.34
N ILE A 581 4.54 -3.54 7.12
CA ILE A 581 3.72 -2.34 6.90
C ILE A 581 2.88 -2.53 5.64
N LEU A 582 3.54 -2.96 4.55
CA LEU A 582 2.91 -3.12 3.24
C LEU A 582 1.76 -4.15 3.28
N ARG A 583 1.99 -5.31 3.90
CA ARG A 583 0.97 -6.36 4.09
C ARG A 583 -0.21 -5.87 4.92
N ASN A 584 0.03 -5.06 5.93
CA ASN A 584 -1.02 -4.54 6.80
C ASN A 584 -1.80 -3.38 6.17
N LEU A 585 -1.17 -2.61 5.30
CA LEU A 585 -1.84 -1.57 4.50
C LEU A 585 -2.77 -2.18 3.45
N CYS A 586 -2.39 -3.34 2.88
CA CYS A 586 -3.14 -3.95 1.79
C CYS A 586 -3.26 -5.47 1.90
N PRO A 587 -3.86 -5.99 2.99
CA PRO A 587 -3.87 -7.42 3.27
C PRO A 587 -4.61 -8.21 2.19
N CYS A 588 -5.77 -7.74 1.74
CA CYS A 588 -6.57 -8.44 0.74
C CYS A 588 -5.89 -8.57 -0.64
N VAL A 589 -4.83 -7.81 -0.88
CA VAL A 589 -4.02 -7.89 -2.11
C VAL A 589 -2.78 -8.74 -1.93
N LEU A 590 -2.14 -8.71 -0.76
CA LEU A 590 -0.80 -9.27 -0.55
C LEU A 590 -0.78 -10.60 0.18
N THR A 591 -1.79 -10.92 0.99
CA THR A 591 -1.87 -12.20 1.72
C THR A 591 -2.39 -13.37 0.89
N PRO A 592 -3.26 -13.21 -0.14
CA PRO A 592 -3.71 -14.36 -0.93
C PRO A 592 -2.55 -15.11 -1.59
N GLU A 593 -2.62 -16.44 -1.61
CA GLU A 593 -1.67 -17.28 -2.32
C GLU A 593 -1.82 -17.16 -3.84
N GLU A 594 -0.76 -17.51 -4.58
CA GLU A 594 -0.84 -17.56 -6.04
C GLU A 594 -1.90 -18.56 -6.51
N ASN A 595 -2.69 -18.18 -7.50
CA ASN A 595 -3.81 -18.95 -8.04
C ASN A 595 -4.94 -19.28 -7.05
N SER A 596 -5.06 -18.55 -5.93
CA SER A 596 -6.14 -18.76 -4.97
C SER A 596 -7.49 -18.19 -5.45
N THR A 597 -8.58 -18.66 -4.84
CA THR A 597 -9.93 -18.14 -5.08
C THR A 597 -10.06 -16.68 -4.64
N GLU A 598 -9.38 -16.30 -3.57
CA GLU A 598 -9.34 -14.95 -3.02
C GLU A 598 -8.65 -13.99 -3.98
N LEU A 599 -7.52 -14.39 -4.57
CA LEU A 599 -6.81 -13.59 -5.57
C LEU A 599 -7.65 -13.43 -6.84
N THR A 600 -8.34 -14.49 -7.28
CA THR A 600 -9.26 -14.44 -8.43
C THR A 600 -10.42 -13.47 -8.15
N ALA A 601 -10.98 -13.51 -6.95
CA ALA A 601 -12.05 -12.60 -6.53
C ALA A 601 -11.58 -11.13 -6.50
N LEU A 602 -10.37 -10.87 -5.99
CA LEU A 602 -9.77 -9.52 -6.02
C LEU A 602 -9.68 -8.97 -7.45
N VAL A 603 -9.14 -9.75 -8.39
CA VAL A 603 -9.02 -9.36 -9.80
C VAL A 603 -10.39 -9.04 -10.38
N GLU A 604 -11.41 -9.86 -10.07
CA GLU A 604 -12.77 -9.60 -10.53
C GLU A 604 -13.35 -8.32 -9.92
N VAL A 605 -13.23 -8.11 -8.61
CA VAL A 605 -13.73 -6.90 -7.93
C VAL A 605 -13.06 -5.64 -8.49
N ASN A 606 -11.74 -5.64 -8.65
CA ASN A 606 -10.99 -4.53 -9.24
C ASN A 606 -11.49 -4.20 -10.65
N ARG A 607 -11.70 -5.23 -11.49
CA ARG A 607 -12.26 -5.05 -12.83
C ARG A 607 -13.70 -4.52 -12.79
N ARG A 608 -14.53 -4.97 -11.84
CA ARG A 608 -15.91 -4.47 -11.71
C ARG A 608 -15.98 -3.03 -11.22
N TYR A 609 -15.11 -2.61 -10.31
CA TYR A 609 -14.97 -1.19 -9.94
C TYR A 609 -14.69 -0.33 -11.18
N GLN A 610 -13.73 -0.79 -11.98
CA GLN A 610 -13.32 -0.16 -13.23
C GLN A 610 -14.46 -0.07 -14.26
N GLU A 611 -15.18 -1.16 -14.50
CA GLU A 611 -16.29 -1.22 -15.47
C GLU A 611 -17.53 -0.43 -15.03
N MET A 612 -17.92 -0.53 -13.76
CA MET A 612 -19.11 0.15 -13.25
C MET A 612 -18.90 1.67 -13.16
N THR A 613 -17.70 2.12 -12.80
CA THR A 613 -17.33 3.54 -12.84
C THR A 613 -17.39 4.09 -14.27
N HIS A 614 -16.93 3.32 -15.25
CA HIS A 614 -17.04 3.66 -16.67
C HIS A 614 -18.50 3.80 -17.09
N GLN A 615 -19.34 2.81 -16.78
CA GLN A 615 -20.78 2.82 -17.10
C GLN A 615 -21.52 3.98 -16.46
N LEU A 616 -21.16 4.35 -15.21
CA LEU A 616 -21.74 5.51 -14.53
C LEU A 616 -21.52 6.80 -15.33
N VAL A 617 -20.30 7.05 -15.82
CA VAL A 617 -19.98 8.25 -16.60
C VAL A 617 -20.61 8.18 -17.99
N GLU A 618 -20.50 7.05 -18.70
CA GLU A 618 -21.06 6.87 -20.04
C GLU A 618 -22.59 6.92 -20.11
N SER A 619 -23.27 6.77 -18.97
CA SER A 619 -24.73 6.95 -18.90
C SER A 619 -25.21 8.35 -19.34
N GLY A 620 -24.31 9.34 -19.40
CA GLY A 620 -24.61 10.73 -19.74
C GLY A 620 -25.27 11.50 -18.58
N ARG A 621 -25.33 10.91 -17.38
CA ARG A 621 -25.94 11.51 -16.18
C ARG A 621 -25.44 12.92 -15.86
N TYR A 622 -24.15 13.18 -16.11
CA TYR A 622 -23.48 14.44 -15.76
C TYR A 622 -23.34 15.41 -16.92
N ASP A 623 -23.92 15.07 -18.07
CA ASP A 623 -23.76 15.79 -19.34
C ASP A 623 -25.05 16.54 -19.73
N THR A 624 -25.87 16.85 -18.72
CA THR A 624 -27.19 17.50 -18.85
C THR A 624 -27.11 19.02 -18.90
N ARG A 625 -25.94 19.61 -18.62
CA ARG A 625 -25.68 21.05 -18.63
C ARG A 625 -24.53 21.38 -19.58
N GLU A 626 -24.51 22.60 -20.12
CA GLU A 626 -23.38 23.06 -20.94
C GLU A 626 -22.17 23.43 -20.11
N ASP A 627 -22.34 23.76 -18.83
CA ASP A 627 -21.28 24.27 -17.96
C ASP A 627 -20.70 23.22 -17.01
N PHE A 628 -21.05 21.95 -17.18
CA PHE A 628 -20.55 20.87 -16.34
C PHE A 628 -20.35 19.58 -17.12
N THR A 629 -19.29 18.84 -16.82
CA THR A 629 -19.11 17.46 -17.31
C THR A 629 -18.23 16.68 -16.34
N VAL A 630 -18.38 15.35 -16.35
CA VAL A 630 -17.45 14.40 -15.72
C VAL A 630 -16.76 13.64 -16.84
N VAL A 631 -15.43 13.65 -16.85
CA VAL A 631 -14.62 12.93 -17.83
C VAL A 631 -13.78 11.88 -17.12
N LEU A 632 -13.93 10.63 -17.57
CA LEU A 632 -13.13 9.52 -17.08
C LEU A 632 -11.68 9.65 -17.59
N GLN A 633 -10.71 9.47 -16.71
CA GLN A 633 -9.28 9.48 -17.03
C GLN A 633 -8.68 8.10 -16.68
N PRO A 634 -8.61 7.17 -17.65
CA PRO A 634 -8.22 5.78 -17.40
C PRO A 634 -6.70 5.52 -17.43
N PHE A 635 -5.82 6.52 -17.41
CA PHE A 635 -4.37 6.29 -17.48
C PHE A 635 -3.78 5.38 -16.38
N PHE A 636 -4.50 5.20 -15.27
CA PHE A 636 -4.18 4.25 -14.20
C PHE A 636 -4.86 2.89 -14.33
N GLU A 637 -5.73 2.66 -15.31
CA GLU A 637 -6.47 1.40 -15.45
C GLU A 637 -5.54 0.18 -15.46
N LYS A 638 -4.42 0.29 -16.18
CA LYS A 638 -3.33 -0.69 -16.20
C LYS A 638 -2.03 0.02 -15.84
N VAL A 639 -1.39 -0.39 -14.74
CA VAL A 639 -0.12 0.19 -14.28
C VAL A 639 0.89 -0.94 -14.12
N ASP A 640 1.86 -1.03 -15.03
CA ASP A 640 2.94 -2.01 -14.91
C ASP A 640 3.90 -1.59 -13.76
N MET A 641 4.46 -2.54 -13.02
CA MET A 641 5.42 -2.27 -11.95
C MET A 641 6.72 -1.72 -12.56
N PRO A 642 7.14 -0.47 -12.26
CA PRO A 642 8.37 0.09 -12.81
C PRO A 642 9.59 -0.75 -12.40
N LYS A 643 10.52 -0.94 -13.33
CA LYS A 643 11.70 -1.78 -13.16
C LYS A 643 13.00 -0.98 -13.19
N THR A 644 14.00 -1.48 -12.47
CA THR A 644 15.39 -1.03 -12.58
C THR A 644 16.05 -1.60 -13.84
N SER A 645 17.27 -1.16 -14.15
CA SER A 645 18.07 -1.73 -15.26
C SER A 645 18.32 -3.23 -15.12
N GLU A 646 18.24 -3.77 -13.90
CA GLU A 646 18.41 -5.18 -13.57
C GLU A 646 17.09 -5.98 -13.68
N GLY A 647 15.98 -5.31 -14.01
CA GLY A 647 14.66 -5.93 -14.14
C GLY A 647 13.93 -6.16 -12.80
N LEU A 648 14.44 -5.62 -11.68
CA LEU A 648 13.79 -5.68 -10.37
C LEU A 648 12.78 -4.54 -10.22
N PRO A 649 11.71 -4.68 -9.41
CA PRO A 649 10.86 -3.55 -9.03
C PRO A 649 11.69 -2.36 -8.50
N ASP A 650 11.47 -1.18 -9.06
CA ASP A 650 12.18 0.04 -8.68
C ASP A 650 11.47 0.73 -7.50
N SER A 651 11.98 0.52 -6.29
CA SER A 651 11.43 1.13 -5.08
C SER A 651 11.53 2.66 -5.03
N SER A 652 12.31 3.31 -5.92
CA SER A 652 12.39 4.79 -5.98
C SER A 652 11.08 5.46 -6.42
N PHE A 653 10.15 4.70 -6.98
CA PHE A 653 8.79 5.17 -7.31
C PHE A 653 7.84 5.17 -6.11
N PHE A 654 8.25 4.66 -4.96
CA PHE A 654 7.41 4.56 -3.77
C PHE A 654 8.00 5.36 -2.61
N ALA A 655 7.14 5.83 -1.73
CA ALA A 655 7.53 6.33 -0.42
C ALA A 655 8.18 5.18 0.39
N PRO A 656 8.85 5.47 1.53
CA PRO A 656 9.56 4.44 2.30
C PRO A 656 8.72 3.24 2.76
N ASP A 657 7.39 3.34 2.75
CA ASP A 657 6.49 2.23 3.05
C ASP A 657 6.27 1.24 1.89
N CYS A 658 6.82 1.53 0.71
CA CYS A 658 6.61 0.77 -0.53
C CYS A 658 5.14 0.65 -0.94
N PHE A 659 4.29 1.58 -0.50
CA PHE A 659 2.86 1.62 -0.82
C PHE A 659 2.46 2.94 -1.47
N HIS A 660 2.74 4.06 -0.78
CA HIS A 660 2.41 5.38 -1.30
C HIS A 660 3.39 5.80 -2.40
N PHE A 661 2.96 6.73 -3.25
CA PHE A 661 3.79 7.26 -4.33
C PHE A 661 4.90 8.16 -3.80
N SER A 662 6.12 8.00 -4.33
CA SER A 662 7.17 9.00 -4.15
C SER A 662 6.90 10.24 -5.00
N ARG A 663 7.68 11.32 -4.78
CA ARG A 663 7.67 12.52 -5.64
C ARG A 663 7.77 12.18 -7.13
N LYS A 664 8.58 11.18 -7.49
CA LYS A 664 8.75 10.68 -8.86
C LYS A 664 7.42 10.15 -9.41
N SER A 665 6.77 9.21 -8.71
CA SER A 665 5.46 8.68 -9.14
C SER A 665 4.37 9.75 -9.21
N HIS A 666 4.39 10.72 -8.28
CA HIS A 666 3.51 11.87 -8.35
C HIS A 666 3.71 12.70 -9.65
N ALA A 667 4.96 12.90 -10.06
CA ALA A 667 5.27 13.61 -11.30
C ALA A 667 4.79 12.87 -12.55
N HIS A 668 4.98 11.54 -12.61
CA HIS A 668 4.45 10.70 -13.70
C HIS A 668 2.92 10.70 -13.72
N ALA A 669 2.28 10.55 -12.56
CA ALA A 669 0.83 10.61 -12.44
C ALA A 669 0.24 11.93 -12.97
N ALA A 670 0.89 13.06 -12.68
CA ALA A 670 0.50 14.37 -13.20
C ALA A 670 0.62 14.45 -14.74
N SER A 671 1.70 13.91 -15.30
CA SER A 671 1.91 13.83 -16.76
C SER A 671 0.87 12.93 -17.44
N GLY A 672 0.58 11.77 -16.85
CA GLY A 672 -0.46 10.85 -17.28
C GLY A 672 -1.83 11.51 -17.32
N LEU A 673 -2.24 12.17 -16.23
CA LEU A 673 -3.50 12.90 -16.16
C LEU A 673 -3.59 14.01 -17.20
N TRP A 674 -2.55 14.82 -17.33
CA TRP A 674 -2.51 15.91 -18.31
C TRP A 674 -2.66 15.38 -19.74
N THR A 675 -1.95 14.33 -20.09
CA THR A 675 -2.04 13.68 -21.41
C THR A 675 -3.46 13.18 -21.67
N ASN A 676 -4.04 12.47 -20.70
CA ASN A 676 -5.40 11.94 -20.77
C ASN A 676 -6.45 13.06 -20.96
N MET A 677 -6.27 14.23 -20.34
CA MET A 677 -7.17 15.38 -20.54
C MET A 677 -7.15 15.94 -21.97
N LEU A 678 -6.08 15.73 -22.72
CA LEU A 678 -5.93 16.19 -24.12
C LEU A 678 -6.31 15.11 -25.16
N GLU A 679 -6.40 13.85 -24.75
CA GLU A 679 -6.77 12.72 -25.60
C GLU A 679 -8.29 12.61 -25.78
N PRO A 680 -8.79 12.36 -27.00
CA PRO A 680 -10.21 12.18 -27.26
C PRO A 680 -10.83 11.09 -26.36
N VAL A 681 -12.02 11.36 -25.82
CA VAL A 681 -12.84 10.33 -25.15
C VAL A 681 -13.05 9.14 -26.10
N GLY A 682 -12.83 7.92 -25.60
CA GLY A 682 -12.82 6.67 -26.38
C GLY A 682 -11.46 6.29 -26.97
N GLN A 683 -10.48 7.20 -26.95
CA GLN A 683 -9.09 6.96 -27.39
C GLN A 683 -8.07 7.39 -26.33
N LYS A 684 -8.51 7.49 -25.07
CA LYS A 684 -7.63 7.82 -23.95
C LYS A 684 -6.68 6.66 -23.66
N THR A 685 -5.44 6.99 -23.37
CA THR A 685 -4.44 6.04 -22.90
C THR A 685 -4.90 5.39 -21.60
N THR A 686 -4.92 4.06 -21.56
CA THR A 686 -5.32 3.26 -20.39
C THR A 686 -4.13 2.68 -19.61
N ARG A 687 -2.93 2.79 -20.18
CA ARG A 687 -1.68 2.33 -19.60
C ARG A 687 -0.63 3.43 -19.69
N HIS A 688 -0.26 4.01 -18.56
CA HIS A 688 0.81 4.99 -18.49
C HIS A 688 2.16 4.31 -18.19
N ASP A 689 3.19 4.65 -18.96
CA ASP A 689 4.55 4.15 -18.77
C ASP A 689 5.31 5.02 -17.75
N PHE A 690 5.47 4.49 -16.54
CA PHE A 690 6.20 5.13 -15.45
C PHE A 690 7.72 5.13 -15.64
N GLU A 691 8.28 4.36 -16.56
CA GLU A 691 9.72 4.34 -16.83
C GLU A 691 10.11 5.39 -17.88
N SER A 692 9.13 5.84 -18.68
CA SER A 692 9.34 6.83 -19.74
C SER A 692 9.73 8.21 -19.19
N LYS A 693 10.50 9.00 -19.94
CA LYS A 693 10.77 10.39 -19.54
C LYS A 693 9.48 11.19 -19.52
N ILE A 694 9.26 11.95 -18.45
CA ILE A 694 8.14 12.89 -18.35
C ILE A 694 8.24 13.91 -19.49
N ASN A 695 7.21 13.92 -20.35
CA ASN A 695 7.05 14.89 -21.43
C ASN A 695 5.66 15.52 -21.33
N ILE A 696 5.61 16.84 -21.25
CA ILE A 696 4.35 17.58 -21.14
C ILE A 696 3.91 18.03 -22.53
N THR A 697 2.92 17.34 -23.08
CA THR A 697 2.39 17.62 -24.42
C THR A 697 1.60 18.94 -24.44
N CYS A 698 1.77 19.72 -25.51
CA CYS A 698 1.00 20.95 -25.71
C CYS A 698 -0.36 20.67 -26.37
N PRO A 699 -1.42 21.42 -26.02
CA PRO A 699 -2.65 21.47 -26.81
C PRO A 699 -2.35 21.86 -28.25
N ASN A 700 -3.05 21.25 -29.21
CA ASN A 700 -2.88 21.50 -30.64
C ASN A 700 -3.78 22.68 -31.08
N GLU A 701 -3.32 23.55 -31.98
CA GLU A 701 -4.14 24.62 -32.58
C GLU A 701 -5.43 24.09 -33.22
N ALA A 702 -5.38 22.90 -33.83
CA ALA A 702 -6.57 22.25 -34.41
C ALA A 702 -7.56 21.75 -33.33
N TRP A 703 -7.06 21.48 -32.13
CA TRP A 703 -7.82 20.91 -31.01
C TRP A 703 -7.41 21.55 -29.68
N PRO A 704 -7.72 22.83 -29.47
CA PRO A 704 -7.16 23.62 -28.37
C PRO A 704 -7.88 23.37 -27.03
N PHE A 705 -8.94 22.55 -27.02
CA PHE A 705 -9.81 22.36 -25.88
C PHE A 705 -9.50 21.08 -25.11
N LEU A 706 -9.73 21.11 -23.80
CA LEU A 706 -9.79 19.91 -22.96
C LEU A 706 -10.86 18.95 -23.51
N ARG A 707 -10.53 17.67 -23.56
CA ARG A 707 -11.37 16.67 -24.23
C ARG A 707 -12.51 16.21 -23.35
N THR A 708 -13.71 16.34 -23.91
CA THR A 708 -15.00 15.98 -23.34
C THR A 708 -15.75 15.11 -24.34
N TYR A 709 -16.84 14.47 -23.92
CA TYR A 709 -17.63 13.64 -24.84
C TYR A 709 -18.08 14.42 -26.10
N LYS A 710 -18.55 15.67 -25.97
CA LYS A 710 -19.05 16.47 -27.13
C LYS A 710 -17.98 16.86 -28.14
N ASN A 711 -16.74 17.11 -27.70
CA ASN A 711 -15.66 17.59 -28.57
C ASN A 711 -14.61 16.50 -28.92
N SER A 712 -14.89 15.25 -28.52
CA SER A 712 -14.06 14.08 -28.81
C SER A 712 -14.63 13.21 -29.92
N VAL A 713 -15.92 13.35 -30.24
CA VAL A 713 -16.50 12.66 -31.40
C VAL A 713 -15.80 13.24 -32.64
N GLN A 714 -14.95 12.43 -33.28
CA GLN A 714 -14.67 12.58 -34.70
C GLN A 714 -16.00 12.35 -35.42
N GLY A 715 -16.85 13.37 -35.44
CA GLY A 715 -18.05 13.34 -36.23
C GLY A 715 -17.60 13.18 -37.67
N HIS A 716 -18.18 12.20 -38.37
CA HIS A 716 -18.33 12.26 -39.83
C HIS A 716 -19.07 13.54 -40.30
N GLY A 717 -19.44 14.45 -39.39
CA GLY A 717 -19.68 15.85 -39.68
C GLY A 717 -18.36 16.61 -39.85
N SER A 718 -18.01 16.90 -41.10
CA SER A 718 -16.91 17.79 -41.45
C SER A 718 -17.04 19.14 -40.72
N HIS A 719 -16.00 19.56 -40.00
CA HIS A 719 -15.83 20.96 -39.63
C HIS A 719 -15.79 21.80 -40.92
N LEU A 720 -16.81 22.62 -41.17
CA LEU A 720 -16.79 23.62 -42.24
C LEU A 720 -15.87 24.77 -41.83
N LEU A 721 -14.58 24.65 -42.16
CA LEU A 721 -13.51 25.64 -41.95
C LEU A 721 -13.63 26.88 -42.86
N CYS A 722 -14.76 27.07 -43.55
CA CYS A 722 -14.98 28.21 -44.42
C CYS A 722 -15.11 29.50 -43.58
N GLY A 723 -14.12 30.39 -43.72
CA GLY A 723 -14.10 31.71 -43.08
C GLY A 723 -15.08 32.72 -43.68
N ASP A 724 -15.46 32.55 -44.96
CA ASP A 724 -16.53 33.34 -45.60
C ASP A 724 -17.84 32.55 -45.58
N ARG A 725 -18.79 33.04 -44.77
CA ARG A 725 -20.13 32.46 -44.59
C ARG A 725 -21.23 33.40 -45.08
N ALA A 726 -20.86 34.51 -45.71
CA ALA A 726 -21.82 35.48 -46.19
C ALA A 726 -22.53 34.96 -47.46
N PRO A 727 -23.85 35.18 -47.61
CA PRO A 727 -24.52 34.98 -48.89
C PRO A 727 -23.94 35.94 -49.93
N SER A 728 -24.17 35.63 -51.20
CA SER A 728 -23.87 36.55 -52.30
C SER A 728 -24.60 37.88 -52.09
N ALA A 729 -23.96 38.97 -52.52
CA ALA A 729 -24.52 40.32 -52.37
C ALA A 729 -25.88 40.50 -53.09
N SER A 730 -26.16 39.65 -54.08
CA SER A 730 -27.45 39.53 -54.77
C SER A 730 -27.79 38.05 -55.01
N PRO A 731 -29.08 37.69 -55.15
CA PRO A 731 -29.48 36.33 -55.48
C PRO A 731 -28.81 35.86 -56.79
N PRO A 732 -28.02 34.78 -56.77
CA PRO A 732 -27.33 34.30 -57.97
C PRO A 732 -28.36 33.76 -58.97
N THR A 733 -28.21 34.14 -60.23
CA THR A 733 -29.06 33.70 -61.35
C THR A 733 -28.49 32.48 -62.09
N SER A 734 -27.31 32.01 -61.71
CA SER A 734 -26.62 30.86 -62.30
C SER A 734 -26.04 29.96 -61.22
N VAL A 735 -26.02 28.65 -61.48
CA VAL A 735 -25.40 27.66 -60.58
C VAL A 735 -23.89 27.87 -60.45
N HIS A 736 -23.24 28.49 -61.43
CA HIS A 736 -21.81 28.77 -61.41
C HIS A 736 -21.44 29.98 -60.53
N SER A 737 -22.42 30.77 -60.11
CA SER A 737 -22.25 31.90 -59.18
C SER A 737 -22.89 31.65 -57.81
N LEU A 738 -23.47 30.47 -57.60
CA LEU A 738 -24.14 30.06 -56.37
C LEU A 738 -23.11 29.80 -55.27
N ARG A 739 -23.17 30.56 -54.17
CA ARG A 739 -22.39 30.26 -52.96
C ARG A 739 -23.18 29.32 -52.04
N PRO A 740 -22.51 28.55 -51.16
CA PRO A 740 -23.20 27.68 -50.20
C PRO A 740 -24.24 28.40 -49.33
N ALA A 741 -23.97 29.65 -48.93
CA ALA A 741 -24.89 30.46 -48.13
C ALA A 741 -26.12 31.00 -48.92
N ASP A 742 -26.13 30.88 -50.26
CA ASP A 742 -27.27 31.25 -51.09
C ASP A 742 -28.33 30.12 -51.15
N ILE A 743 -27.96 28.89 -50.76
CA ILE A 743 -28.83 27.72 -50.77
C ILE A 743 -29.79 27.78 -49.57
N ARG A 744 -31.06 28.09 -49.82
CA ARG A 744 -32.10 28.20 -48.79
C ARG A 744 -32.84 26.89 -48.52
N VAL A 745 -32.87 26.02 -49.53
CA VAL A 745 -33.59 24.74 -49.50
C VAL A 745 -32.63 23.65 -49.93
N VAL A 746 -32.56 22.61 -49.13
CA VAL A 746 -31.90 21.34 -49.46
C VAL A 746 -32.98 20.28 -49.39
N ALA A 747 -33.09 19.49 -50.45
CA ALA A 747 -34.01 18.36 -50.55
C ALA A 747 -33.22 17.16 -51.08
N ALA A 748 -33.65 15.96 -50.69
CA ALA A 748 -33.09 14.71 -51.17
C ALA A 748 -34.21 13.79 -51.64
N LEU A 749 -33.96 13.07 -52.72
CA LEU A 749 -34.83 12.03 -53.28
C LEU A 749 -33.98 10.77 -53.42
N GLY A 750 -34.45 9.63 -52.94
CA GLY A 750 -33.68 8.40 -53.01
C GLY A 750 -34.32 7.22 -52.28
N ASP A 751 -33.51 6.19 -52.07
CA ASP A 751 -33.89 4.89 -51.50
C ASP A 751 -33.91 4.89 -49.96
N SER A 752 -33.87 3.70 -49.37
CA SER A 752 -33.82 3.48 -47.92
C SER A 752 -32.63 4.15 -47.22
N LEU A 753 -31.52 4.39 -47.91
CA LEU A 753 -30.38 5.12 -47.34
C LEU A 753 -30.72 6.61 -47.22
N THR A 754 -31.36 7.17 -48.24
CA THR A 754 -31.80 8.57 -48.24
C THR A 754 -32.88 8.82 -47.17
N ALA A 755 -33.77 7.84 -46.96
CA ALA A 755 -34.80 7.86 -45.93
C ALA A 755 -34.26 7.63 -44.50
N GLY A 756 -33.01 7.20 -44.34
CA GLY A 756 -32.37 6.96 -43.05
C GLY A 756 -32.91 5.72 -42.34
N ASN A 757 -33.16 4.63 -43.08
CA ASN A 757 -33.63 3.38 -42.50
C ASN A 757 -32.64 2.81 -41.48
N GLY A 758 -33.08 2.57 -40.25
CA GLY A 758 -32.28 1.94 -39.19
C GLY A 758 -31.10 2.74 -38.66
N ILE A 759 -30.93 4.00 -39.09
CA ILE A 759 -29.76 4.83 -38.70
C ILE A 759 -29.75 5.19 -37.21
N GLY A 760 -30.91 5.13 -36.53
CA GLY A 760 -31.04 5.32 -35.09
C GLY A 760 -31.07 4.03 -34.28
N SER A 761 -30.92 2.87 -34.92
CA SER A 761 -31.13 1.57 -34.29
C SER A 761 -30.02 1.21 -33.31
N LYS A 762 -30.40 0.60 -32.19
CA LYS A 762 -29.45 0.09 -31.19
C LYS A 762 -28.83 -1.24 -31.67
N PRO A 763 -27.61 -1.58 -31.21
CA PRO A 763 -27.03 -2.88 -31.50
C PRO A 763 -27.97 -4.02 -31.09
N GLY A 764 -28.32 -4.90 -32.04
CA GLY A 764 -29.23 -6.03 -31.83
C GLY A 764 -30.71 -5.78 -32.11
N ASP A 765 -31.13 -4.55 -32.41
CA ASP A 765 -32.53 -4.21 -32.72
C ASP A 765 -32.84 -4.36 -34.22
N LEU A 766 -32.88 -5.62 -34.67
CA LEU A 766 -33.14 -5.96 -36.09
C LEU A 766 -34.48 -5.43 -36.64
N PRO A 767 -35.60 -5.43 -35.86
CA PRO A 767 -36.88 -4.88 -36.32
C PRO A 767 -36.80 -3.40 -36.70
N ASP A 768 -35.97 -2.63 -36.01
CA ASP A 768 -35.87 -1.18 -36.16
C ASP A 768 -35.12 -0.74 -37.44
N VAL A 769 -34.51 -1.69 -38.16
CA VAL A 769 -33.91 -1.47 -39.49
C VAL A 769 -34.95 -0.99 -40.52
N THR A 770 -36.24 -1.26 -40.28
CA THR A 770 -37.33 -0.79 -41.15
C THR A 770 -37.82 0.63 -40.82
N THR A 771 -37.42 1.18 -39.67
CA THR A 771 -37.82 2.52 -39.21
C THR A 771 -37.08 3.60 -39.99
N GLN A 772 -37.83 4.55 -40.58
CA GLN A 772 -37.26 5.68 -41.32
C GLN A 772 -37.00 6.88 -40.41
N TYR A 773 -35.73 7.23 -40.18
CA TYR A 773 -35.35 8.39 -39.38
C TYR A 773 -35.17 9.66 -40.23
N ARG A 774 -36.29 10.24 -40.64
CA ARG A 774 -36.31 11.48 -41.43
C ARG A 774 -35.79 12.66 -40.60
N GLY A 775 -34.55 13.06 -40.84
CA GLY A 775 -33.85 14.14 -40.12
C GLY A 775 -32.51 13.74 -39.47
N LEU A 776 -32.23 12.44 -39.35
CA LEU A 776 -30.91 11.93 -38.97
C LEU A 776 -30.04 11.57 -40.18
N SER A 777 -30.65 11.31 -41.34
CA SER A 777 -29.92 11.08 -42.60
C SER A 777 -29.17 12.32 -43.10
N TYR A 778 -29.66 13.53 -42.78
CA TYR A 778 -29.00 14.81 -43.02
C TYR A 778 -29.42 15.80 -41.92
N ARG A 779 -28.56 16.06 -40.93
CA ARG A 779 -28.90 17.02 -39.86
C ARG A 779 -28.69 18.46 -40.34
N LYS A 780 -29.79 19.21 -40.43
CA LYS A 780 -29.81 20.67 -40.70
C LYS A 780 -29.53 21.42 -39.39
N SER A 781 -28.59 22.36 -39.38
CA SER A 781 -28.42 23.32 -38.28
C SER A 781 -29.64 24.25 -38.21
N ASN A 782 -30.27 24.37 -37.03
CA ASN A 782 -31.45 25.20 -36.80
C ASN A 782 -31.25 26.68 -37.22
N PRO A 783 -32.23 27.33 -37.87
CA PRO A 783 -32.23 28.77 -38.11
C PRO A 783 -33.02 29.47 -36.99
N GLY A 784 -32.31 30.13 -36.08
CA GLY A 784 -32.92 30.98 -35.06
C GLY A 784 -31.97 32.12 -34.70
N PHE A 785 -32.48 33.34 -34.78
CA PHE A 785 -31.83 34.64 -34.57
C PHE A 785 -31.05 35.18 -35.77
N LEU A 786 -31.66 36.16 -36.44
CA LEU A 786 -31.12 37.52 -36.59
C LEU A 786 -32.24 38.42 -37.12
N SER A 787 -32.95 39.08 -36.21
CA SER A 787 -33.72 40.29 -36.51
C SER A 787 -32.98 41.50 -35.93
N GLY A 788 -32.67 42.47 -36.77
CA GLY A 788 -32.62 43.88 -36.38
C GLY A 788 -31.24 44.51 -36.14
N SER A 789 -30.80 45.22 -37.18
CA SER A 789 -30.26 46.60 -37.15
C SER A 789 -28.76 46.80 -37.43
N TRP A 790 -28.53 47.92 -38.12
CA TRP A 790 -27.46 48.27 -39.04
C TRP A 790 -26.20 48.83 -38.35
N VAL A 791 -25.05 48.77 -39.04
CA VAL A 791 -24.29 49.93 -39.61
C VAL A 791 -22.86 49.51 -40.01
N SER A 792 -22.43 50.06 -41.15
CA SER A 792 -21.18 49.91 -41.90
C SER A 792 -19.86 50.10 -41.12
N LYS A 793 -18.79 49.41 -41.57
CA LYS A 793 -17.69 49.99 -42.39
C LYS A 793 -16.63 48.94 -42.79
N SER A 794 -15.95 49.25 -43.90
CA SER A 794 -14.87 48.54 -44.62
C SER A 794 -13.67 48.17 -43.73
N ASN A 795 -12.75 47.25 -44.06
CA ASN A 795 -11.94 47.11 -45.28
C ASN A 795 -11.01 45.89 -45.11
N ARG A 796 -10.85 45.04 -46.14
CA ARG A 796 -9.57 44.63 -46.76
C ARG A 796 -9.75 43.42 -47.69
N LYS A 797 -9.36 43.63 -48.95
CA LYS A 797 -9.26 42.65 -50.03
C LYS A 797 -8.19 41.60 -49.72
N CYS A 798 -8.47 40.34 -50.03
CA CYS A 798 -7.45 39.33 -50.35
C CYS A 798 -7.71 38.84 -51.77
N THR A 799 -7.02 39.42 -52.75
CA THR A 799 -6.85 38.83 -54.08
C THR A 799 -5.61 37.94 -54.06
N ARG A 800 -5.77 36.63 -54.22
CA ARG A 800 -4.67 35.75 -54.67
C ARG A 800 -4.88 35.52 -56.17
N LYS A 801 -3.96 36.07 -56.97
CA LYS A 801 -3.80 35.70 -58.39
C LYS A 801 -3.50 34.20 -58.48
N ALA A 802 -4.15 33.51 -59.41
CA ALA A 802 -3.71 32.21 -59.88
C ALA A 802 -2.41 32.40 -60.70
N PRO A 803 -1.44 31.48 -60.63
CA PRO A 803 -0.36 31.42 -61.59
C PRO A 803 -0.82 30.59 -62.80
N ASP A 804 -0.70 31.14 -64.00
CA ASP A 804 -0.47 30.37 -65.22
C ASP A 804 0.36 31.26 -66.17
N LEU A 805 1.62 30.86 -66.35
CA LEU A 805 2.69 31.39 -67.21
C LEU A 805 3.17 32.84 -66.98
#